data_AF-A0A353B773-F1
#
_entry.id   AF-A0A353B773-F1
#
_cell.length_a   1.000
_cell.length_b   1.000
_cell.length_c   1.000
_cell.angle_alpha   90.00
_cell.angle_beta   90.00
_cell.angle_gamma   90.00
#
_symmetry.space_group_name_H-M   'P 1'
#
loop_
_entity.id
_entity.type
_entity.pdbx_description
1 polymer ?
#
loop_
_entity_poly.entity_id
_entity_poly.type
_entity_poly.pdbx_seq_one_letter_code
_entity_poly.pdbx_strand_id
1 'polypeptide(L)'
;MPNPRFRNAPMSFTLPCWFSLARTSCLIGVCCLGLSAMPTVCLATEEQPKSTANTLSVGDIRQLESLCEAHDGDVSVAVQIFGPDGESCGRFERAAERTQPTASLIKLPVMMEYYRQVDAGQLSPTQRIELTEADKVPGSGILTEHFSAGAQLPLEDIVRLMIRYSDNTATNMVLDAIGLESTAATMKALGWPETQIHSQVYRRSTSFAPQRSQKYGLGSTTASDMLEILVALHLGDLTSAELKDSGKKQLPIGESSRQKMLAHLSSCEDDTKLGRYLPTGATLANKTGAVSRVRTDAGIIRYRDHTILAVVLTSNNADTSWTDRNAAERLCGRIGQVLTSAIPRPASKEPEATALGQGATGFMVEALQRTLNDRIAAGLGVDGDFGPATESAVRKFQQTKDIEVTGVVDDATWTALGQLITKDDPVPPPSIVNTEVLPKSPPLDLQAAPQVSAKAWAMYDLTKDEMLAGKAPDERLDIASTTKVMTAYVVLNWAQSHPECLDETVTYSTRADKTLGSTSAVRAGEQLSVRETLYGLLLPSGNDASVALAEHFGQRVSGSEDILTAEEAYTAFVEAMNRAARELGMNKSSFENTHGLTASDHKCSAADLVILAKAALGLPLFRTIIQTRQHGCTLVSKQGYSRDVVWKNTNRLLGQEGFYGMKTGTTSAAGACLISLSKIDGIERILVTLGSTNSDARYIDSRNLHAWAARQ
;
A
#
# COMPACT_ATOMS: atom_id res chain seq x y z
N MET A 1 -4.39 -48.26 47.29
CA MET A 1 -3.17 -49.09 47.18
C MET A 1 -2.12 -48.29 46.41
N PRO A 2 -0.81 -48.45 46.67
CA PRO A 2 -0.16 -47.51 47.61
C PRO A 2 0.94 -46.59 47.05
N ASN A 3 1.33 -45.62 47.90
CA ASN A 3 2.61 -44.90 47.94
C ASN A 3 3.81 -45.91 48.12
N PRO A 4 5.10 -45.56 47.89
CA PRO A 4 5.75 -44.47 48.63
C PRO A 4 6.92 -43.68 47.95
N ARG A 5 7.32 -42.63 48.69
CA ARG A 5 8.51 -41.76 48.61
C ARG A 5 9.87 -42.49 48.63
N PHE A 6 10.91 -41.86 48.07
CA PHE A 6 12.25 -41.53 48.64
C PHE A 6 12.93 -40.55 47.63
N ARG A 7 13.62 -39.42 47.89
CA ARG A 7 14.37 -38.76 48.99
C ARG A 7 15.88 -39.06 49.08
N ASN A 8 16.66 -37.96 49.05
CA ASN A 8 18.10 -37.77 49.33
C ASN A 8 19.09 -37.84 48.14
N ALA A 9 20.25 -37.17 48.33
CA ALA A 9 21.33 -36.89 47.36
C ALA A 9 22.69 -37.25 48.00
N PRO A 10 23.83 -36.63 47.62
CA PRO A 10 24.50 -36.60 46.31
C PRO A 10 25.81 -37.44 46.33
N MET A 11 26.48 -37.63 45.18
CA MET A 11 27.88 -38.07 45.15
C MET A 11 28.70 -37.36 44.07
N SER A 12 29.93 -37.00 44.44
CA SER A 12 30.98 -36.46 43.58
C SER A 12 31.92 -37.57 43.08
N PHE A 13 32.42 -37.45 41.85
CA PHE A 13 33.66 -38.11 41.42
C PHE A 13 34.53 -37.16 40.60
N THR A 14 35.83 -37.42 40.55
CA THR A 14 36.86 -36.41 40.26
C THR A 14 37.91 -36.86 39.25
N LEU A 15 38.34 -35.91 38.38
CA LEU A 15 39.70 -35.79 37.82
C LEU A 15 40.18 -36.91 36.84
N PRO A 16 41.35 -36.77 36.16
CA PRO A 16 42.22 -35.59 35.93
C PRO A 16 42.70 -35.38 34.46
N CYS A 17 43.42 -34.26 34.24
CA CYS A 17 44.50 -34.06 33.23
C CYS A 17 44.14 -34.12 31.72
N TRP A 18 44.79 -33.41 30.79
CA TRP A 18 45.96 -32.52 30.81
C TRP A 18 45.59 -31.15 30.15
N PHE A 19 46.46 -30.17 29.83
CA PHE A 19 47.93 -30.01 29.89
C PHE A 19 48.29 -28.54 30.25
N SER A 20 49.55 -28.30 30.55
CA SER A 20 50.19 -27.01 30.90
C SER A 20 51.12 -26.50 29.80
N LEU A 21 51.30 -25.18 29.65
CA LEU A 21 52.63 -24.58 29.41
C LEU A 21 52.64 -23.06 29.66
N ALA A 22 53.76 -22.55 30.19
CA ALA A 22 53.95 -21.14 30.56
C ALA A 22 55.40 -20.68 30.29
N ARG A 23 55.63 -19.38 30.08
CA ARG A 23 56.91 -18.63 29.99
C ARG A 23 56.64 -17.17 29.55
N THR A 24 57.38 -16.12 29.91
CA THR A 24 58.38 -15.88 30.98
C THR A 24 58.44 -14.36 31.26
N SER A 25 58.86 -13.94 32.45
CA SER A 25 59.25 -12.54 32.71
C SER A 25 60.71 -12.28 32.31
N CYS A 26 61.05 -11.01 32.01
CA CYS A 26 62.44 -10.53 31.96
C CYS A 26 62.52 -9.07 32.43
N LEU A 27 63.71 -8.58 32.78
CA LEU A 27 63.89 -7.35 33.59
C LEU A 27 65.10 -6.50 33.15
N ILE A 28 64.97 -5.19 33.34
CA ILE A 28 66.02 -4.15 33.43
C ILE A 28 66.75 -3.78 32.12
N GLY A 29 66.76 -2.47 31.85
CA GLY A 29 67.69 -1.78 30.96
C GLY A 29 67.58 -0.26 31.18
N VAL A 30 68.53 0.34 31.88
CA VAL A 30 68.54 1.79 32.20
C VAL A 30 69.76 2.45 31.55
N CYS A 31 69.53 3.57 30.85
CA CYS A 31 70.57 4.53 30.49
C CYS A 31 69.94 5.93 30.37
N CYS A 32 70.72 6.99 30.61
CA CYS A 32 70.21 8.35 30.82
C CYS A 32 70.87 9.40 29.91
N LEU A 33 70.30 10.61 29.93
CA LEU A 33 70.79 11.91 29.42
C LEU A 33 70.37 12.29 27.98
N GLY A 34 69.84 13.52 27.86
CA GLY A 34 69.36 14.11 26.60
C GLY A 34 68.34 15.24 26.81
N LEU A 35 68.75 16.35 27.42
CA LEU A 35 67.89 17.52 27.63
C LEU A 35 67.88 18.45 26.40
N SER A 36 66.71 18.61 25.78
CA SER A 36 66.34 19.77 24.94
C SER A 36 64.84 20.03 25.09
N ALA A 37 64.36 21.21 24.68
CA ALA A 37 63.08 21.75 25.14
C ALA A 37 62.03 21.99 24.04
N MET A 38 60.75 21.99 24.47
CA MET A 38 59.53 22.34 23.73
C MET A 38 59.01 21.31 22.72
N PRO A 39 57.69 21.32 22.41
CA PRO A 39 56.58 22.06 23.04
C PRO A 39 55.69 21.16 23.92
N THR A 40 54.68 21.74 24.57
CA THR A 40 53.65 21.00 25.31
C THR A 40 52.75 20.22 24.34
N VAL A 41 53.07 18.95 24.09
CA VAL A 41 52.13 18.03 23.45
C VAL A 41 51.04 17.69 24.47
N CYS A 42 49.85 18.25 24.29
CA CYS A 42 48.66 17.67 24.88
C CYS A 42 48.53 16.25 24.32
N LEU A 43 48.53 15.24 25.20
CA LEU A 43 48.10 13.90 24.86
C LEU A 43 46.60 13.95 24.57
N ALA A 44 46.25 14.29 23.33
CA ALA A 44 44.99 13.87 22.75
C ALA A 44 44.97 12.34 22.87
N THR A 45 44.01 11.81 23.63
CA THR A 45 43.72 10.39 23.62
C THR A 45 43.34 10.02 22.19
N GLU A 46 44.11 9.13 21.56
CA GLU A 46 43.68 8.50 20.31
C GLU A 46 42.37 7.74 20.62
N GLU A 47 41.23 8.33 20.25
CA GLU A 47 40.00 7.56 20.15
C GLU A 47 40.25 6.49 19.09
N GLN A 48 40.42 5.25 19.56
CA GLN A 48 40.32 4.07 18.71
C GLN A 48 39.05 4.23 17.86
N PRO A 49 39.13 4.07 16.51
CA PRO A 49 37.96 4.26 15.67
C PRO A 49 36.87 3.30 16.14
N LYS A 50 35.74 3.86 16.58
CA LYS A 50 34.59 3.07 17.03
C LYS A 50 34.12 2.23 15.85
N SER A 51 34.41 0.93 15.90
CA SER A 51 33.96 -0.04 14.90
C SER A 51 32.44 -0.12 14.95
N THR A 52 31.77 0.68 14.10
CA THR A 52 30.34 0.59 13.88
C THR A 52 30.05 -0.76 13.24
N ALA A 53 29.41 -1.65 14.00
CA ALA A 53 29.03 -2.96 13.49
C ALA A 53 28.04 -2.77 12.34
N ASN A 54 28.34 -3.34 11.16
CA ASN A 54 27.45 -3.25 10.01
C ASN A 54 26.08 -3.83 10.39
N THR A 55 25.05 -3.01 10.26
CA THR A 55 23.65 -3.32 10.55
C THR A 55 23.14 -4.48 9.69
N LEU A 56 23.67 -4.62 8.47
CA LEU A 56 23.44 -5.80 7.64
C LEU A 56 24.36 -6.94 8.09
N SER A 57 23.77 -8.01 8.62
CA SER A 57 24.54 -9.19 9.01
C SER A 57 25.04 -9.97 7.79
N VAL A 58 25.98 -10.88 8.02
CA VAL A 58 26.43 -11.85 7.00
C VAL A 58 25.26 -12.73 6.51
N GLY A 59 24.19 -12.88 7.28
CA GLY A 59 22.95 -13.54 6.85
C GLY A 59 22.19 -12.70 5.84
N ASP A 60 21.95 -11.42 6.15
CA ASP A 60 21.18 -10.49 5.30
C ASP A 60 21.90 -10.25 3.97
N ILE A 61 23.22 -10.05 4.00
CA ILE A 61 24.05 -9.89 2.80
C ILE A 61 23.97 -11.13 1.89
N ARG A 62 24.02 -12.34 2.46
CA ARG A 62 23.83 -13.60 1.70
C ARG A 62 22.41 -13.72 1.14
N GLN A 63 21.40 -13.25 1.86
CA GLN A 63 20.02 -13.26 1.39
C GLN A 63 19.81 -12.27 0.24
N LEU A 64 20.40 -11.07 0.32
CA LEU A 64 20.39 -10.08 -0.76
C LEU A 64 21.10 -10.60 -2.02
N GLU A 65 22.29 -11.19 -1.89
CA GLU A 65 22.98 -11.84 -3.02
C GLU A 65 22.15 -12.98 -3.61
N SER A 66 21.67 -13.91 -2.78
CA SER A 66 20.87 -15.05 -3.25
C SER A 66 19.58 -14.63 -3.98
N LEU A 67 18.93 -13.54 -3.54
CA LEU A 67 17.80 -12.94 -4.25
C LEU A 67 18.19 -12.37 -5.63
N CYS A 68 19.38 -11.78 -5.73
CA CYS A 68 19.89 -11.19 -6.97
C CYS A 68 20.57 -12.20 -7.92
N GLU A 69 20.96 -13.37 -7.41
CA GLU A 69 21.46 -14.52 -8.18
C GLU A 69 20.32 -15.40 -8.72
N ALA A 70 19.22 -15.54 -7.96
CA ALA A 70 18.06 -16.33 -8.35
C ALA A 70 17.12 -15.62 -9.36
N HIS A 71 17.45 -14.40 -9.79
CA HIS A 71 16.62 -13.60 -10.71
C HIS A 71 17.11 -13.73 -12.16
N ASP A 72 16.18 -14.03 -13.08
CA ASP A 72 16.45 -14.14 -14.52
C ASP A 72 16.47 -12.74 -15.18
N GLY A 73 17.59 -12.04 -14.98
CA GLY A 73 17.89 -10.71 -15.51
C GLY A 73 19.16 -10.11 -14.88
N ASP A 74 19.65 -9.01 -15.45
CA ASP A 74 20.72 -8.22 -14.84
C ASP A 74 20.20 -7.45 -13.62
N VAL A 75 20.82 -7.62 -12.46
CA VAL A 75 20.45 -6.92 -11.21
C VAL A 75 21.65 -6.19 -10.63
N SER A 76 21.51 -4.88 -10.43
CA SER A 76 22.42 -4.08 -9.59
C SER A 76 21.66 -3.48 -8.42
N VAL A 77 22.31 -3.45 -7.26
CA VAL A 77 21.75 -2.95 -6.00
C VAL A 77 22.77 -2.06 -5.33
N ALA A 78 22.31 -0.95 -4.74
CA ALA A 78 23.12 -0.10 -3.88
C ALA A 78 22.27 0.36 -2.68
N VAL A 79 22.80 0.20 -1.47
CA VAL A 79 22.08 0.46 -0.22
C VAL A 79 23.01 1.14 0.77
N GLN A 80 22.50 2.18 1.43
CA GLN A 80 23.11 2.85 2.57
C GLN A 80 22.08 2.96 3.70
N ILE A 81 22.48 2.65 4.93
CA ILE A 81 21.65 2.73 6.14
C ILE A 81 22.27 3.74 7.10
N PHE A 82 21.43 4.63 7.63
CA PHE A 82 21.77 5.59 8.68
C PHE A 82 21.05 5.22 9.97
N GLY A 83 21.77 5.30 11.08
CA GLY A 83 21.30 4.96 12.42
C GLY A 83 20.55 6.11 13.13
N PRO A 84 20.17 5.90 14.40
CA PRO A 84 19.42 6.87 15.20
C PRO A 84 20.22 8.14 15.54
N ASP A 85 21.55 8.04 15.51
CA ASP A 85 22.52 9.11 15.65
C ASP A 85 22.73 9.92 14.35
N GLY A 86 22.16 9.46 13.23
CA GLY A 86 22.37 10.02 11.90
C GLY A 86 23.68 9.57 11.23
N GLU A 87 24.44 8.68 11.88
CA GLU A 87 25.69 8.15 11.32
C GLU A 87 25.44 6.92 10.44
N SER A 88 26.37 6.68 9.53
CA SER A 88 26.38 5.54 8.61
C SER A 88 26.61 4.23 9.36
N CYS A 89 25.60 3.35 9.35
CA CYS A 89 25.58 2.13 10.16
C CYS A 89 25.47 0.84 9.33
N GLY A 90 25.30 0.90 8.00
CA GLY A 90 25.38 -0.28 7.15
C GLY A 90 25.30 0.02 5.65
N ARG A 91 26.00 -0.78 4.84
CA ARG A 91 26.11 -0.61 3.38
C ARG A 91 26.10 -1.95 2.67
N PHE A 92 25.47 -2.03 1.50
CA PHE A 92 25.51 -3.19 0.60
C PHE A 92 25.46 -2.75 -0.85
N GLU A 93 26.35 -3.30 -1.67
CA GLU A 93 26.46 -2.99 -3.09
C GLU A 93 26.72 -4.25 -3.91
N ARG A 94 25.93 -4.41 -4.97
CA ARG A 94 26.07 -5.48 -5.95
C ARG A 94 26.05 -4.89 -7.35
N ALA A 95 27.16 -5.03 -8.07
CA ALA A 95 27.36 -4.46 -9.40
C ALA A 95 27.03 -2.95 -9.48
N ALA A 96 27.17 -2.19 -8.39
CA ALA A 96 26.57 -0.86 -8.25
C ALA A 96 27.01 0.16 -9.32
N GLU A 97 28.24 0.05 -9.83
CA GLU A 97 28.83 0.86 -10.91
C GLU A 97 28.37 0.47 -12.33
N ARG A 98 27.48 -0.52 -12.48
CA ARG A 98 26.99 -0.98 -13.79
C ARG A 98 25.93 -0.02 -14.33
N THR A 99 26.24 0.70 -15.40
CA THR A 99 25.26 1.51 -16.14
C THR A 99 24.10 0.65 -16.66
N GLN A 100 22.89 0.94 -16.20
CA GLN A 100 21.65 0.25 -16.57
C GLN A 100 20.56 1.24 -17.06
N PRO A 101 19.53 0.75 -17.79
CA PRO A 101 18.39 1.55 -18.20
C PRO A 101 17.50 1.95 -17.01
N THR A 102 17.03 3.19 -16.98
CA THR A 102 16.25 3.73 -15.85
C THR A 102 14.74 3.50 -15.96
N ALA A 103 14.20 3.33 -17.17
CA ALA A 103 12.79 3.65 -17.45
C ALA A 103 12.42 5.02 -16.82
N SER A 104 11.29 5.12 -16.10
CA SER A 104 10.84 6.37 -15.45
C SER A 104 11.59 6.80 -14.18
N LEU A 105 12.57 6.03 -13.67
CA LEU A 105 13.38 6.45 -12.52
C LEU A 105 14.17 7.75 -12.79
N ILE A 106 14.57 7.99 -14.05
CA ILE A 106 15.31 9.21 -14.45
C ILE A 106 14.53 10.51 -14.20
N LYS A 107 13.21 10.42 -13.95
CA LYS A 107 12.38 11.59 -13.59
C LYS A 107 12.80 12.21 -12.24
N LEU A 108 13.51 11.48 -11.38
CA LEU A 108 14.13 12.03 -10.15
C LEU A 108 15.27 13.03 -10.48
N PRO A 109 16.34 12.67 -11.22
CA PRO A 109 17.31 13.63 -11.75
C PRO A 109 16.70 14.82 -12.53
N VAL A 110 15.63 14.60 -13.30
CA VAL A 110 14.92 15.69 -14.02
C VAL A 110 14.25 16.67 -13.05
N MET A 111 13.56 16.18 -12.00
CA MET A 111 13.04 17.02 -10.93
C MET A 111 14.16 17.76 -10.16
N MET A 112 15.30 17.09 -9.95
CA MET A 112 16.46 17.68 -9.29
C MET A 112 17.01 18.88 -10.06
N GLU A 113 17.19 18.76 -11.38
CA GLU A 113 17.63 19.87 -12.22
C GLU A 113 16.59 21.00 -12.29
N TYR A 114 15.30 20.68 -12.33
CA TYR A 114 14.24 21.68 -12.20
C TYR A 114 14.39 22.52 -10.91
N TYR A 115 14.55 21.87 -9.75
CA TYR A 115 14.70 22.59 -8.48
C TYR A 115 16.01 23.39 -8.40
N ARG A 116 17.11 22.87 -8.98
CA ARG A 116 18.35 23.63 -9.16
C ARG A 116 18.16 24.90 -10.02
N GLN A 117 17.30 24.85 -11.04
CA GLN A 117 16.95 26.02 -11.85
C GLN A 117 16.04 27.01 -11.11
N VAL A 118 15.10 26.51 -10.30
CA VAL A 118 14.26 27.34 -9.41
C VAL A 118 15.12 28.11 -8.40
N ASP A 119 16.01 27.42 -7.69
CA ASP A 119 16.86 28.04 -6.65
C ASP A 119 17.90 29.01 -7.25
N ALA A 120 18.32 28.78 -8.50
CA ALA A 120 19.13 29.71 -9.28
C ALA A 120 18.35 30.90 -9.88
N GLY A 121 17.04 31.01 -9.65
CA GLY A 121 16.17 32.04 -10.22
C GLY A 121 15.96 31.95 -11.73
N GLN A 122 16.29 30.80 -12.33
CA GLN A 122 16.22 30.53 -13.77
C GLN A 122 14.80 30.11 -14.21
N LEU A 123 14.02 29.49 -13.31
CA LEU A 123 12.63 29.12 -13.52
C LEU A 123 11.75 29.58 -12.36
N SER A 124 10.48 29.90 -12.64
CA SER A 124 9.49 30.20 -11.61
C SER A 124 8.56 28.98 -11.37
N PRO A 125 8.41 28.49 -10.13
CA PRO A 125 7.47 27.39 -9.83
C PRO A 125 6.02 27.67 -10.20
N THR A 126 5.62 28.95 -10.15
CA THR A 126 4.27 29.43 -10.48
C THR A 126 4.09 29.81 -11.96
N GLN A 127 5.14 29.67 -12.78
CA GLN A 127 5.05 29.88 -14.22
C GLN A 127 3.98 28.96 -14.82
N ARG A 128 3.04 29.54 -15.56
CA ARG A 128 2.03 28.80 -16.29
C ARG A 128 2.62 28.27 -17.59
N ILE A 129 2.60 26.96 -17.77
CA ILE A 129 2.87 26.30 -19.04
C ILE A 129 1.53 25.85 -19.61
N GLU A 130 1.32 26.12 -20.90
CA GLU A 130 0.16 25.65 -21.63
C GLU A 130 0.41 24.23 -22.14
N LEU A 131 -0.52 23.31 -21.88
CA LEU A 131 -0.56 22.00 -22.53
C LEU A 131 -1.06 22.18 -23.97
N THR A 132 -0.28 21.76 -24.97
CA THR A 132 -0.76 21.68 -26.36
C THR A 132 -1.09 20.23 -26.76
N GLU A 133 -1.86 20.03 -27.83
CA GLU A 133 -2.09 18.67 -28.36
C GLU A 133 -0.80 18.01 -28.89
N ALA A 134 0.27 18.79 -29.17
CA ALA A 134 1.56 18.24 -29.60
C ALA A 134 2.36 17.63 -28.43
N ASP A 135 2.10 18.06 -27.19
CA ASP A 135 2.82 17.61 -25.98
C ASP A 135 2.28 16.30 -25.42
N LYS A 136 1.07 15.94 -25.83
CA LYS A 136 0.41 14.70 -25.48
C LYS A 136 1.15 13.49 -26.04
N VAL A 137 1.59 12.61 -25.15
CA VAL A 137 2.23 11.33 -25.45
C VAL A 137 1.58 10.21 -24.65
N PRO A 138 1.53 8.97 -25.17
CA PRO A 138 0.82 7.87 -24.52
C PRO A 138 1.55 7.32 -23.27
N GLY A 139 0.93 6.32 -22.63
CA GLY A 139 1.48 5.60 -21.48
C GLY A 139 1.04 6.19 -20.14
N SER A 140 1.89 6.10 -19.12
CA SER A 140 1.59 6.61 -17.77
C SER A 140 1.43 8.13 -17.74
N GLY A 141 0.33 8.60 -17.15
CA GLY A 141 0.03 10.01 -16.91
C GLY A 141 -1.45 10.29 -16.76
N ILE A 142 -1.78 11.57 -16.56
CA ILE A 142 -3.15 12.10 -16.57
C ILE A 142 -3.33 13.23 -17.61
N LEU A 143 -2.25 13.91 -18.03
CA LEU A 143 -2.36 15.08 -18.92
C LEU A 143 -2.89 14.72 -20.32
N THR A 144 -2.41 13.63 -20.91
CA THR A 144 -2.87 13.15 -22.23
C THR A 144 -4.36 12.81 -22.25
N GLU A 145 -4.83 12.09 -21.24
CA GLU A 145 -6.16 11.45 -21.22
C GLU A 145 -7.24 12.31 -20.53
N HIS A 146 -6.87 13.30 -19.71
CA HIS A 146 -7.82 14.02 -18.85
C HIS A 146 -7.74 15.56 -18.96
N PHE A 147 -6.80 16.12 -19.73
CA PHE A 147 -6.68 17.56 -19.95
C PHE A 147 -6.77 17.88 -21.45
N SER A 148 -7.58 18.88 -21.80
CA SER A 148 -7.62 19.46 -23.15
C SER A 148 -6.41 20.36 -23.38
N ALA A 149 -5.96 20.53 -24.63
CA ALA A 149 -5.05 21.61 -24.95
C ALA A 149 -5.63 23.00 -24.59
N GLY A 150 -4.74 23.95 -24.33
CA GLY A 150 -5.08 25.25 -23.75
C GLY A 150 -5.16 25.24 -22.21
N ALA A 151 -5.04 24.07 -21.56
CA ALA A 151 -4.95 23.99 -20.10
C ALA A 151 -3.63 24.57 -19.59
N GLN A 152 -3.69 25.57 -18.71
CA GLN A 152 -2.51 26.27 -18.19
C GLN A 152 -2.18 25.88 -16.74
N LEU A 153 -1.11 25.11 -16.56
CA LEU A 153 -0.70 24.51 -15.28
C LEU A 153 0.56 25.19 -14.72
N PRO A 154 0.68 25.38 -13.39
CA PRO A 154 1.95 25.77 -12.78
C PRO A 154 3.02 24.72 -13.03
N LEU A 155 4.25 25.14 -13.36
CA LEU A 155 5.35 24.20 -13.63
C LEU A 155 5.65 23.28 -12.43
N GLU A 156 5.45 23.75 -11.19
CA GLU A 156 5.55 22.90 -9.99
C GLU A 156 4.50 21.78 -9.93
N ASP A 157 3.27 22.04 -10.37
CA ASP A 157 2.23 20.99 -10.47
C ASP A 157 2.57 20.00 -11.59
N ILE A 158 3.15 20.46 -12.71
CA ILE A 158 3.61 19.56 -13.78
C ILE A 158 4.71 18.62 -13.26
N VAL A 159 5.68 19.14 -12.50
CA VAL A 159 6.72 18.34 -11.83
C VAL A 159 6.09 17.34 -10.84
N ARG A 160 5.06 17.75 -10.09
CA ARG A 160 4.31 16.85 -9.21
C ARG A 160 3.66 15.70 -9.97
N LEU A 161 3.02 15.95 -11.12
CA LEU A 161 2.42 14.91 -11.98
C LEU A 161 3.48 13.97 -12.58
N MET A 162 4.63 14.52 -12.99
CA MET A 162 5.78 13.78 -13.51
C MET A 162 6.31 12.75 -12.49
N ILE A 163 6.28 13.06 -11.19
CA ILE A 163 6.69 12.14 -10.12
C ILE A 163 5.54 11.21 -9.71
N ARG A 164 4.42 11.76 -9.21
CA ARG A 164 3.31 11.03 -8.56
C ARG A 164 2.66 9.99 -9.47
N TYR A 165 2.22 10.42 -10.65
CA TYR A 165 1.57 9.56 -11.65
C TYR A 165 2.55 9.05 -12.71
N SER A 166 3.85 9.32 -12.52
CA SER A 166 4.88 9.03 -13.50
C SER A 166 4.56 9.61 -14.90
N ASP A 167 3.92 10.78 -14.97
CA ASP A 167 3.30 11.32 -16.19
C ASP A 167 4.32 11.62 -17.30
N ASN A 168 4.10 11.09 -18.50
CA ASN A 168 5.00 11.18 -19.66
C ASN A 168 4.92 12.52 -20.40
N THR A 169 3.74 13.14 -20.50
CA THR A 169 3.58 14.47 -21.08
C THR A 169 4.13 15.53 -20.15
N ALA A 170 3.87 15.40 -18.84
CA ALA A 170 4.49 16.23 -17.83
C ALA A 170 6.02 16.13 -17.87
N THR A 171 6.58 14.95 -18.13
CA THR A 171 8.03 14.77 -18.33
C THR A 171 8.52 15.59 -19.53
N ASN A 172 7.83 15.54 -20.67
CA ASN A 172 8.22 16.30 -21.85
C ASN A 172 8.13 17.81 -21.60
N MET A 173 7.04 18.29 -21.01
CA MET A 173 6.84 19.70 -20.67
C MET A 173 7.90 20.22 -19.68
N VAL A 174 8.32 19.41 -18.70
CA VAL A 174 9.44 19.75 -17.80
C VAL A 174 10.76 19.78 -18.57
N LEU A 175 11.03 18.82 -19.47
CA LEU A 175 12.24 18.80 -20.29
C LEU A 175 12.33 19.95 -21.29
N ASP A 176 11.20 20.42 -21.81
CA ASP A 176 11.12 21.62 -22.64
C ASP A 176 11.36 22.90 -21.81
N ALA A 177 10.96 22.92 -20.53
CA ALA A 177 11.21 24.03 -19.61
C ALA A 177 12.65 24.10 -19.07
N ILE A 178 13.26 22.98 -18.68
CA ILE A 178 14.66 22.93 -18.17
C ILE A 178 15.71 22.84 -19.28
N GLY A 179 15.30 22.44 -20.49
CA GLY A 179 16.16 22.05 -21.60
C GLY A 179 16.70 20.62 -21.45
N LEU A 180 16.46 19.75 -22.44
CA LEU A 180 16.73 18.31 -22.40
C LEU A 180 18.16 17.91 -21.94
N GLU A 181 19.19 18.66 -22.33
CA GLU A 181 20.60 18.37 -21.98
C GLU A 181 20.98 18.79 -20.55
N SER A 182 20.22 19.69 -19.92
CA SER A 182 20.57 20.31 -18.63
C SER A 182 20.77 19.28 -17.52
N THR A 183 19.89 18.28 -17.44
CA THR A 183 19.98 17.20 -16.44
C THR A 183 21.31 16.46 -16.57
N ALA A 184 21.69 16.03 -17.78
CA ALA A 184 22.94 15.32 -18.01
C ALA A 184 24.18 16.19 -17.76
N ALA A 185 24.10 17.50 -18.07
CA ALA A 185 25.15 18.46 -17.76
C ALA A 185 25.34 18.61 -16.24
N THR A 186 24.27 18.74 -15.46
CA THR A 186 24.30 18.85 -13.99
C THR A 186 24.77 17.56 -13.33
N MET A 187 24.24 16.40 -13.70
CA MET A 187 24.70 15.10 -13.16
C MET A 187 26.22 14.93 -13.38
N LYS A 188 26.70 15.19 -14.60
CA LYS A 188 28.13 15.17 -14.93
C LYS A 188 28.96 16.21 -14.15
N ALA A 189 28.41 17.40 -13.91
CA ALA A 189 29.11 18.46 -13.17
C ALA A 189 29.29 18.17 -11.68
N LEU A 190 28.37 17.37 -11.10
CA LEU A 190 28.38 16.96 -9.70
C LEU A 190 29.20 15.69 -9.44
N GLY A 191 29.23 14.75 -10.39
CA GLY A 191 30.04 13.53 -10.30
C GLY A 191 29.35 12.24 -10.77
N TRP A 192 28.18 12.35 -11.39
CA TRP A 192 27.30 11.25 -11.82
C TRP A 192 27.20 11.17 -13.36
N PRO A 193 28.31 10.95 -14.09
CA PRO A 193 28.35 11.10 -15.54
C PRO A 193 27.50 10.06 -16.29
N GLU A 194 27.14 8.95 -15.66
CA GLU A 194 26.33 7.89 -16.26
C GLU A 194 24.83 8.09 -16.06
N THR A 195 24.44 8.98 -15.14
CA THR A 195 23.05 9.40 -14.93
C THR A 195 22.63 10.44 -15.96
N GLN A 196 21.87 9.99 -16.97
CA GLN A 196 21.47 10.81 -18.11
C GLN A 196 20.05 10.46 -18.56
N ILE A 197 19.21 11.47 -18.79
CA ILE A 197 18.08 11.33 -19.72
C ILE A 197 18.62 11.56 -21.14
N HIS A 198 18.20 10.75 -22.11
CA HIS A 198 18.78 10.79 -23.46
C HIS A 198 17.88 11.47 -24.50
N SER A 199 16.57 11.47 -24.28
CA SER A 199 15.55 11.99 -25.20
C SER A 199 14.27 12.34 -24.45
N GLN A 200 13.37 13.08 -25.09
CA GLN A 200 11.98 13.16 -24.64
C GLN A 200 11.27 11.79 -24.72
N VAL A 201 10.23 11.61 -23.91
CA VAL A 201 9.43 10.39 -23.82
C VAL A 201 8.59 10.22 -25.10
N TYR A 202 8.59 9.00 -25.66
CA TYR A 202 8.08 8.64 -26.99
C TYR A 202 8.71 9.36 -28.20
N ARG A 203 9.31 10.54 -28.02
CA ARG A 203 9.97 11.36 -29.06
C ARG A 203 11.47 11.01 -29.21
N ARG A 204 11.83 9.73 -29.41
CA ARG A 204 13.24 9.26 -29.42
C ARG A 204 14.16 9.94 -30.45
N SER A 205 13.60 10.54 -31.51
CA SER A 205 14.31 11.39 -32.47
C SER A 205 14.96 12.64 -31.86
N THR A 206 14.51 13.09 -30.70
CA THR A 206 15.10 14.23 -29.94
C THR A 206 16.43 13.91 -29.26
N SER A 207 16.99 12.72 -29.46
CA SER A 207 18.10 12.25 -28.63
C SER A 207 19.45 12.93 -28.92
N PHE A 208 19.98 13.67 -27.96
CA PHE A 208 21.35 14.21 -28.01
C PHE A 208 22.43 13.14 -27.84
N ALA A 209 22.07 11.96 -27.29
CA ALA A 209 22.97 10.81 -27.13
C ALA A 209 22.41 9.54 -27.82
N PRO A 210 22.30 9.48 -29.16
CA PRO A 210 21.58 8.42 -29.87
C PRO A 210 22.04 7.00 -29.55
N GLN A 211 23.34 6.79 -29.34
CA GLN A 211 23.93 5.49 -29.01
C GLN A 211 23.58 5.04 -27.58
N ARG A 212 23.58 5.96 -26.60
CA ARG A 212 23.09 5.65 -25.24
C ARG A 212 21.58 5.42 -25.24
N SER A 213 20.82 6.22 -26.00
CA SER A 213 19.39 6.01 -26.21
C SER A 213 19.07 4.66 -26.87
N GLN A 214 19.93 4.17 -27.76
CA GLN A 214 19.78 2.83 -28.34
C GLN A 214 20.07 1.70 -27.35
N LYS A 215 21.07 1.87 -26.48
CA LYS A 215 21.47 0.84 -25.50
C LYS A 215 20.56 0.81 -24.26
N TYR A 216 20.07 1.96 -23.81
CA TYR A 216 19.41 2.13 -22.50
C TYR A 216 17.99 2.72 -22.59
N GLY A 217 17.52 3.15 -23.77
CA GLY A 217 16.21 3.78 -23.92
C GLY A 217 16.19 5.20 -23.36
N LEU A 218 15.12 5.55 -22.65
CA LEU A 218 14.82 6.91 -22.19
C LEU A 218 15.96 7.55 -21.39
N GLY A 219 16.59 6.78 -20.51
CA GLY A 219 17.68 7.25 -19.65
C GLY A 219 18.52 6.10 -19.11
N SER A 220 19.66 6.46 -18.52
CA SER A 220 20.59 5.54 -17.85
C SER A 220 21.06 6.11 -16.52
N THR A 221 21.56 5.23 -15.65
CA THR A 221 22.17 5.54 -14.34
C THR A 221 23.03 4.34 -13.92
N THR A 222 23.93 4.52 -12.96
CA THR A 222 24.43 3.43 -12.10
C THR A 222 23.57 3.35 -10.83
N ALA A 223 23.64 2.24 -10.07
CA ALA A 223 22.97 2.19 -8.76
C ALA A 223 23.71 3.07 -7.74
N SER A 224 25.04 3.19 -7.90
CA SER A 224 25.94 4.08 -7.14
C SER A 224 25.56 5.56 -7.28
N ASP A 225 25.46 6.10 -8.50
CA ASP A 225 25.04 7.48 -8.78
C ASP A 225 23.69 7.79 -8.10
N MET A 226 22.71 6.89 -8.28
CA MET A 226 21.35 7.10 -7.77
C MET A 226 21.29 6.99 -6.24
N LEU A 227 22.12 6.15 -5.62
CA LEU A 227 22.22 6.06 -4.16
C LEU A 227 22.76 7.36 -3.57
N GLU A 228 23.82 7.92 -4.16
CA GLU A 228 24.37 9.20 -3.71
C GLU A 228 23.41 10.38 -3.92
N ILE A 229 22.59 10.37 -4.97
CA ILE A 229 21.48 11.33 -5.13
C ILE A 229 20.49 11.21 -3.97
N LEU A 230 20.15 9.98 -3.52
CA LEU A 230 19.34 9.78 -2.32
C LEU A 230 20.05 10.23 -1.03
N VAL A 231 21.37 10.02 -0.90
CA VAL A 231 22.16 10.50 0.26
C VAL A 231 22.15 12.01 0.34
N ALA A 232 22.37 12.71 -0.77
CA ALA A 232 22.32 14.17 -0.84
C ALA A 232 20.92 14.71 -0.50
N LEU A 233 19.85 14.05 -0.97
CA LEU A 233 18.48 14.41 -0.59
C LEU A 233 18.15 14.10 0.87
N HIS A 234 18.74 13.05 1.46
CA HIS A 234 18.54 12.68 2.86
C HIS A 234 19.24 13.64 3.83
N LEU A 235 20.56 13.83 3.66
CA LEU A 235 21.40 14.62 4.55
C LEU A 235 21.23 16.13 4.32
N GLY A 236 20.94 16.55 3.09
CA GLY A 236 20.83 17.97 2.74
C GLY A 236 22.21 18.56 2.44
N ASP A 237 22.70 19.44 3.31
CA ASP A 237 23.98 20.12 3.06
C ASP A 237 25.18 19.22 3.42
N LEU A 238 26.12 19.11 2.49
CA LEU A 238 27.02 17.96 2.35
C LEU A 238 28.30 18.11 3.19
N THR A 239 28.12 18.08 4.52
CA THR A 239 29.21 18.21 5.49
C THR A 239 29.71 16.89 6.08
N SER A 240 29.03 15.76 5.83
CA SER A 240 29.43 14.43 6.33
C SER A 240 30.82 14.02 5.83
N ALA A 241 31.51 13.17 6.59
CA ALA A 241 32.86 12.72 6.27
C ALA A 241 32.90 11.83 5.02
N GLU A 242 31.91 10.95 4.87
CA GLU A 242 31.87 9.88 3.85
C GLU A 242 31.94 10.36 2.41
N LEU A 243 31.40 11.56 2.11
CA LEU A 243 31.40 12.09 0.74
C LEU A 243 32.63 12.96 0.42
N LYS A 244 33.44 13.34 1.42
CA LYS A 244 34.69 14.08 1.19
C LYS A 244 35.75 13.20 0.51
N ASP A 245 35.74 11.89 0.76
CA ASP A 245 36.63 10.92 0.10
C ASP A 245 36.16 10.54 -1.32
N SER A 246 34.93 10.87 -1.71
CA SER A 246 34.38 10.54 -3.04
C SER A 246 34.79 11.50 -4.17
N GLY A 247 35.27 12.71 -3.82
CA GLY A 247 35.65 13.75 -4.77
C GLY A 247 34.49 14.42 -5.54
N LYS A 248 33.24 14.15 -5.17
CA LYS A 248 32.02 14.68 -5.81
C LYS A 248 31.60 16.02 -5.19
N LYS A 249 30.74 16.79 -5.88
CA LYS A 249 30.44 18.19 -5.52
C LYS A 249 29.11 18.37 -4.80
N GLN A 250 29.04 19.46 -4.03
CA GLN A 250 27.87 19.91 -3.27
C GLN A 250 26.63 20.07 -4.17
N LEU A 251 25.49 19.57 -3.68
CA LEU A 251 24.17 19.67 -4.30
C LEU A 251 23.71 21.15 -4.31
N PRO A 252 23.52 21.79 -5.47
CA PRO A 252 23.15 23.21 -5.54
C PRO A 252 21.62 23.39 -5.48
N ILE A 253 21.02 22.89 -4.39
CA ILE A 253 19.57 22.94 -4.12
C ILE A 253 19.35 23.38 -2.66
N GLY A 254 18.48 24.37 -2.47
CA GLY A 254 18.15 24.92 -1.16
C GLY A 254 17.17 24.05 -0.37
N GLU A 255 17.18 24.20 0.96
CA GLU A 255 16.40 23.35 1.88
C GLU A 255 14.90 23.30 1.55
N SER A 256 14.28 24.42 1.18
CA SER A 256 12.85 24.44 0.80
C SER A 256 12.57 23.59 -0.45
N SER A 257 13.46 23.64 -1.43
CA SER A 257 13.37 22.86 -2.66
C SER A 257 13.68 21.38 -2.43
N ARG A 258 14.63 21.06 -1.55
CA ARG A 258 14.87 19.68 -1.06
C ARG A 258 13.63 19.10 -0.37
N GLN A 259 12.99 19.86 0.53
CA GLN A 259 11.75 19.45 1.21
C GLN A 259 10.62 19.20 0.21
N LYS A 260 10.48 20.04 -0.82
CA LYS A 260 9.52 19.81 -1.92
C LYS A 260 9.82 18.53 -2.71
N MET A 261 11.09 18.29 -3.08
CA MET A 261 11.49 17.03 -3.73
C MET A 261 11.12 15.79 -2.90
N LEU A 262 11.40 15.82 -1.59
CA LEU A 262 11.01 14.75 -0.68
C LEU A 262 9.48 14.59 -0.60
N ALA A 263 8.71 15.68 -0.56
CA ALA A 263 7.25 15.64 -0.55
C ALA A 263 6.66 15.07 -1.86
N HIS A 264 7.27 15.34 -3.02
CA HIS A 264 6.87 14.73 -4.29
C HIS A 264 7.14 13.23 -4.30
N LEU A 265 8.31 12.78 -3.83
CA LEU A 265 8.68 11.36 -3.73
C LEU A 265 7.78 10.60 -2.74
N SER A 266 7.45 11.19 -1.59
CA SER A 266 6.46 10.67 -0.62
C SER A 266 5.01 10.65 -1.17
N SER A 267 4.78 11.18 -2.38
CA SER A 267 3.47 11.16 -3.05
C SER A 267 3.42 10.20 -4.24
N CYS A 268 4.46 9.39 -4.48
CA CYS A 268 4.43 8.34 -5.50
C CYS A 268 3.46 7.22 -5.08
N GLU A 269 2.54 6.83 -5.97
CA GLU A 269 1.47 5.85 -5.68
C GLU A 269 1.83 4.40 -6.07
N ASP A 270 3.06 4.16 -6.54
CA ASP A 270 3.53 2.85 -6.99
C ASP A 270 4.23 2.07 -5.85
N ASP A 271 3.43 1.26 -5.15
CA ASP A 271 3.87 0.39 -4.05
C ASP A 271 4.34 -1.00 -4.52
N THR A 272 4.28 -1.32 -5.83
CA THR A 272 4.44 -2.72 -6.29
C THR A 272 5.87 -3.27 -6.20
N LYS A 273 6.83 -2.39 -5.88
CA LYS A 273 8.30 -2.62 -5.86
C LYS A 273 8.85 -2.52 -4.44
N LEU A 274 9.73 -1.58 -4.08
CA LEU A 274 10.32 -1.51 -2.73
C LEU A 274 9.26 -1.46 -1.62
N GLY A 275 8.13 -0.77 -1.86
CA GLY A 275 7.00 -0.65 -0.93
C GLY A 275 6.29 -1.98 -0.62
N ARG A 276 6.36 -2.96 -1.51
CA ARG A 276 5.42 -4.09 -1.61
C ARG A 276 5.32 -4.97 -0.37
N TYR A 277 6.44 -5.10 0.34
CA TYR A 277 6.59 -5.99 1.49
C TYR A 277 7.24 -5.25 2.67
N LEU A 278 7.13 -3.92 2.73
CA LEU A 278 7.58 -3.16 3.89
C LEU A 278 6.67 -3.44 5.10
N PRO A 279 7.22 -3.52 6.32
CA PRO A 279 6.43 -3.76 7.53
C PRO A 279 5.57 -2.54 7.91
N THR A 280 4.49 -2.79 8.64
CA THR A 280 3.65 -1.75 9.26
C THR A 280 4.53 -0.75 10.05
N GLY A 281 4.32 0.54 9.81
CA GLY A 281 5.13 1.63 10.40
C GLY A 281 6.34 2.06 9.57
N ALA A 282 6.72 1.31 8.52
CA ALA A 282 7.66 1.83 7.52
C ALA A 282 6.97 2.89 6.63
N THR A 283 7.73 3.90 6.21
CA THR A 283 7.29 4.88 5.20
C THR A 283 8.28 4.93 4.05
N LEU A 284 7.80 5.20 2.84
CA LEU A 284 8.60 5.22 1.61
C LEU A 284 8.44 6.55 0.88
N ALA A 285 9.55 7.11 0.41
CA ALA A 285 9.58 8.20 -0.56
C ALA A 285 10.47 7.76 -1.73
N ASN A 286 9.88 7.45 -2.89
CA ASN A 286 10.58 6.80 -3.99
C ASN A 286 10.20 7.33 -5.39
N LYS A 287 10.98 6.90 -6.39
CA LYS A 287 10.54 6.93 -7.79
C LYS A 287 10.79 5.58 -8.46
N THR A 288 9.71 4.98 -8.93
CA THR A 288 9.75 3.74 -9.71
C THR A 288 9.98 3.99 -11.21
N GLY A 289 10.43 2.96 -11.92
CA GLY A 289 10.44 2.90 -13.37
C GLY A 289 10.17 1.50 -13.91
N ALA A 290 9.39 1.42 -15.00
CA ALA A 290 9.10 0.16 -15.68
C ALA A 290 8.98 0.36 -17.20
N VAL A 291 9.60 -0.54 -17.96
CA VAL A 291 9.28 -0.89 -19.37
C VAL A 291 9.50 -2.40 -19.52
N SER A 292 9.00 -3.06 -20.56
CA SER A 292 8.86 -4.53 -20.59
C SER A 292 9.98 -5.35 -19.93
N ARG A 293 11.26 -5.17 -20.31
CA ARG A 293 12.44 -5.89 -19.78
C ARG A 293 13.18 -5.21 -18.61
N VAL A 294 12.62 -4.16 -18.01
CA VAL A 294 13.28 -3.29 -17.02
C VAL A 294 12.31 -3.02 -15.87
N ARG A 295 12.77 -3.17 -14.62
CA ARG A 295 12.09 -2.64 -13.42
C ARG A 295 13.13 -1.98 -12.53
N THR A 296 12.84 -0.77 -12.09
CA THR A 296 13.74 0.06 -11.30
C THR A 296 12.97 0.70 -10.16
N ASP A 297 13.64 0.87 -9.03
CA ASP A 297 13.12 1.62 -7.89
C ASP A 297 14.29 2.24 -7.13
N ALA A 298 14.11 3.47 -6.66
CA ALA A 298 15.06 4.16 -5.81
C ALA A 298 14.26 4.95 -4.77
N GLY A 299 14.51 4.68 -3.49
CA GLY A 299 13.69 5.23 -2.42
C GLY A 299 14.38 5.35 -1.07
N ILE A 300 13.82 6.27 -0.28
CA ILE A 300 14.14 6.52 1.11
C ILE A 300 13.07 5.81 1.95
N ILE A 301 13.43 4.67 2.54
CA ILE A 301 12.61 3.97 3.52
C ILE A 301 12.97 4.49 4.91
N ARG A 302 12.00 4.95 5.69
CA ARG A 302 12.18 5.20 7.13
C ARG A 302 11.45 4.11 7.90
N TYR A 303 12.14 3.41 8.79
CA TYR A 303 11.57 2.34 9.59
C TYR A 303 12.25 2.25 10.96
N ARG A 304 11.46 2.39 12.03
CA ARG A 304 11.96 2.74 13.38
C ARG A 304 12.87 3.97 13.29
N ASP A 305 13.88 4.05 14.13
CA ASP A 305 14.83 5.16 14.19
C ASP A 305 15.95 5.08 13.12
N HIS A 306 15.73 4.39 12.01
CA HIS A 306 16.72 4.21 10.92
C HIS A 306 16.19 4.73 9.59
N THR A 307 17.08 5.28 8.77
CA THR A 307 16.81 5.61 7.37
C THR A 307 17.60 4.69 6.45
N ILE A 308 16.89 3.93 5.62
CA ILE A 308 17.46 3.06 4.58
C ILE A 308 17.28 3.75 3.23
N LEU A 309 18.39 4.06 2.56
CA LEU A 309 18.40 4.49 1.18
C LEU A 309 18.67 3.25 0.32
N ALA A 310 17.75 2.91 -0.58
CA ALA A 310 17.83 1.70 -1.38
C ALA A 310 17.58 1.99 -2.86
N VAL A 311 18.46 1.47 -3.71
CA VAL A 311 18.34 1.49 -5.18
C VAL A 311 18.41 0.05 -5.69
N VAL A 312 17.42 -0.33 -6.50
CA VAL A 312 17.37 -1.63 -7.19
C VAL A 312 17.13 -1.37 -8.68
N LEU A 313 18.09 -1.80 -9.51
CA LEU A 313 18.04 -1.69 -10.97
C LEU A 313 18.01 -3.08 -11.59
N THR A 314 16.92 -3.42 -12.29
CA THR A 314 16.82 -4.66 -13.07
C THR A 314 16.68 -4.37 -14.57
N SER A 315 17.41 -5.12 -15.40
CA SER A 315 17.32 -5.01 -16.86
C SER A 315 17.49 -6.37 -17.53
N ASN A 316 17.14 -6.46 -18.82
CA ASN A 316 17.16 -7.71 -19.59
C ASN A 316 16.28 -8.84 -19.01
N ASN A 317 15.36 -8.50 -18.10
CA ASN A 317 14.47 -9.45 -17.42
C ASN A 317 13.78 -10.40 -18.41
N ALA A 318 13.77 -11.69 -18.10
CA ALA A 318 13.01 -12.68 -18.86
C ALA A 318 11.49 -12.51 -18.66
N ASP A 319 11.06 -12.31 -17.40
CA ASP A 319 9.68 -11.96 -17.09
C ASP A 319 9.38 -10.50 -17.46
N THR A 320 8.63 -10.35 -18.54
CA THR A 320 8.19 -9.06 -19.09
C THR A 320 6.72 -8.75 -18.77
N SER A 321 6.06 -9.57 -17.94
CA SER A 321 4.63 -9.43 -17.64
C SER A 321 4.29 -8.16 -16.88
N TRP A 322 3.13 -7.57 -17.18
CA TRP A 322 2.57 -6.43 -16.46
C TRP A 322 1.53 -6.92 -15.45
N THR A 323 2.01 -7.64 -14.44
CA THR A 323 1.17 -8.23 -13.38
C THR A 323 1.86 -8.17 -12.03
N ASP A 324 1.08 -8.23 -10.94
CA ASP A 324 1.55 -8.37 -9.55
C ASP A 324 2.46 -9.57 -9.28
N ARG A 325 2.56 -10.51 -10.22
CA ARG A 325 3.43 -11.68 -10.12
C ARG A 325 4.83 -11.41 -10.67
N ASN A 326 5.08 -10.28 -11.33
CA ASN A 326 6.32 -10.00 -12.06
C ASN A 326 7.56 -10.24 -11.19
N ALA A 327 8.48 -11.07 -11.66
CA ALA A 327 9.65 -11.50 -10.91
C ALA A 327 10.52 -10.33 -10.43
N ALA A 328 10.74 -9.32 -11.28
CA ALA A 328 11.60 -8.18 -10.96
C ALA A 328 10.93 -7.19 -9.99
N GLU A 329 9.62 -6.96 -10.08
CA GLU A 329 8.91 -6.14 -9.08
C GLU A 329 8.89 -6.81 -7.71
N ARG A 330 8.70 -8.13 -7.68
CA ARG A 330 8.80 -8.94 -6.46
C ARG A 330 10.22 -9.02 -5.91
N LEU A 331 11.25 -8.94 -6.76
CA LEU A 331 12.64 -8.81 -6.33
C LEU A 331 12.87 -7.49 -5.58
N CYS A 332 12.46 -6.35 -6.15
CA CYS A 332 12.54 -5.05 -5.48
C CYS A 332 11.85 -5.10 -4.09
N GLY A 333 10.64 -5.64 -4.02
CA GLY A 333 9.93 -5.78 -2.75
C GLY A 333 10.61 -6.71 -1.75
N ARG A 334 11.19 -7.83 -2.19
CA ARG A 334 11.95 -8.73 -1.31
C ARG A 334 13.24 -8.09 -0.80
N ILE A 335 13.90 -7.27 -1.59
CA ILE A 335 15.06 -6.47 -1.13
C ILE A 335 14.60 -5.49 -0.04
N GLY A 336 13.53 -4.73 -0.26
CA GLY A 336 12.94 -3.85 0.77
C GLY A 336 12.56 -4.60 2.05
N GLN A 337 12.01 -5.81 1.92
CA GLN A 337 11.71 -6.69 3.06
C GLN A 337 12.97 -7.10 3.84
N VAL A 338 14.04 -7.54 3.16
CA VAL A 338 15.29 -7.93 3.85
C VAL A 338 15.92 -6.75 4.55
N LEU A 339 16.02 -5.59 3.87
CA LEU A 339 16.63 -4.39 4.44
C LEU A 339 15.89 -3.88 5.69
N THR A 340 14.56 -3.93 5.70
CA THR A 340 13.76 -3.57 6.89
C THR A 340 13.76 -4.65 7.97
N SER A 341 13.94 -5.93 7.61
CA SER A 341 14.10 -7.03 8.57
C SER A 341 15.44 -6.99 9.30
N ALA A 342 16.50 -6.55 8.61
CA ALA A 342 17.86 -6.44 9.14
C ALA A 342 18.02 -5.32 10.18
N ILE A 343 17.13 -4.31 10.19
CA ILE A 343 17.14 -3.25 11.22
C ILE A 343 16.92 -3.88 12.60
N PRO A 344 17.85 -3.70 13.56
CA PRO A 344 17.71 -4.23 14.92
C PRO A 344 16.44 -3.76 15.60
N ARG A 345 15.83 -4.63 16.40
CA ARG A 345 14.92 -4.15 17.46
C ARG A 345 15.78 -3.48 18.53
N PRO A 346 15.39 -2.31 19.07
CA PRO A 346 16.14 -1.66 20.14
C PRO A 346 16.26 -2.60 21.34
N ALA A 347 17.43 -2.65 21.96
CA ALA A 347 17.76 -3.68 22.95
C ALA A 347 17.07 -3.42 24.31
N SER A 348 16.04 -4.22 24.61
CA SER A 348 15.46 -4.33 25.95
C SER A 348 16.39 -5.08 26.90
N LYS A 349 16.46 -4.64 28.17
CA LYS A 349 16.96 -5.48 29.26
C LYS A 349 15.89 -6.50 29.64
N GLU A 350 16.30 -7.71 29.98
CA GLU A 350 15.42 -8.87 30.15
C GLU A 350 15.70 -9.62 31.47
N PRO A 351 14.73 -10.42 31.95
CA PRO A 351 14.75 -11.86 31.59
C PRO A 351 13.45 -12.42 30.96
N GLU A 352 13.37 -12.35 29.63
CA GLU A 352 12.82 -13.40 28.75
C GLU A 352 11.35 -13.85 28.95
N ALA A 353 10.45 -12.91 29.25
CA ALA A 353 9.03 -13.04 28.90
C ALA A 353 8.71 -12.08 27.73
N THR A 354 8.50 -12.64 26.53
CA THR A 354 8.52 -11.95 25.22
C THR A 354 7.97 -10.52 25.25
N ALA A 355 8.87 -9.54 25.35
CA ALA A 355 8.49 -8.14 25.49
C ALA A 355 7.74 -7.66 24.24
N LEU A 356 6.51 -7.21 24.41
CA LEU A 356 5.68 -6.78 23.28
C LEU A 356 5.97 -5.31 22.97
N GLY A 357 6.39 -5.03 21.75
CA GLY A 357 6.67 -3.69 21.26
C GLY A 357 6.22 -3.54 19.81
N GLN A 358 6.43 -2.36 19.24
CA GLN A 358 5.86 -2.01 17.93
C GLN A 358 6.22 -3.03 16.84
N GLY A 359 5.20 -3.59 16.18
CA GLY A 359 5.35 -4.67 15.18
C GLY A 359 5.48 -6.09 15.76
N ALA A 360 5.19 -6.32 17.04
CA ALA A 360 4.76 -7.63 17.53
C ALA A 360 3.30 -7.91 17.10
N THR A 361 2.92 -9.18 16.91
CA THR A 361 1.58 -9.55 16.45
C THR A 361 1.01 -10.80 17.14
N GLY A 362 -0.33 -10.94 17.14
CA GLY A 362 -1.08 -12.12 17.62
C GLY A 362 -1.57 -12.05 19.07
N PHE A 363 -2.15 -13.16 19.55
CA PHE A 363 -2.94 -13.28 20.79
C PHE A 363 -2.47 -12.50 22.03
N MET A 364 -1.16 -12.44 22.29
CA MET A 364 -0.61 -11.71 23.45
C MET A 364 -0.61 -10.19 23.26
N VAL A 365 -0.50 -9.70 22.03
CA VAL A 365 -0.68 -8.28 21.68
C VAL A 365 -2.13 -7.88 21.78
N GLU A 366 -3.02 -8.74 21.28
CA GLU A 366 -4.45 -8.56 21.48
C GLU A 366 -4.77 -8.43 22.99
N ALA A 367 -4.30 -9.39 23.82
CA ALA A 367 -4.42 -9.43 25.28
C ALA A 367 -3.92 -8.14 25.98
N LEU A 368 -2.89 -7.51 25.42
CA LEU A 368 -2.38 -6.23 25.89
C LEU A 368 -3.33 -5.07 25.55
N GLN A 369 -3.74 -4.94 24.29
CA GLN A 369 -4.63 -3.87 23.81
C GLN A 369 -5.90 -3.77 24.68
N ARG A 370 -6.52 -4.94 24.96
CA ARG A 370 -7.64 -5.13 25.90
C ARG A 370 -7.35 -4.57 27.30
N THR A 371 -6.20 -4.95 27.87
CA THR A 371 -5.83 -4.60 29.25
C THR A 371 -5.52 -3.10 29.39
N LEU A 372 -4.97 -2.46 28.35
CA LEU A 372 -4.76 -1.00 28.32
C LEU A 372 -6.09 -0.24 28.20
N ASN A 373 -7.02 -0.74 27.38
CA ASN A 373 -8.33 -0.13 27.20
C ASN A 373 -9.15 -0.11 28.50
N ASP A 374 -9.22 -1.23 29.23
CA ASP A 374 -9.86 -1.30 30.56
C ASP A 374 -9.21 -0.34 31.58
N ARG A 375 -7.89 -0.39 31.73
CA ARG A 375 -7.20 0.23 32.88
C ARG A 375 -7.02 1.74 32.79
N ILE A 376 -6.99 2.31 31.58
CA ILE A 376 -6.75 3.75 31.37
C ILE A 376 -7.64 4.39 30.28
N ALA A 377 -8.71 3.71 29.84
CA ALA A 377 -9.60 4.16 28.77
C ALA A 377 -8.83 4.60 27.51
N ALA A 378 -7.96 3.70 27.00
CA ALA A 378 -6.96 4.04 25.99
C ALA A 378 -7.54 4.39 24.60
N GLY A 379 -8.68 3.81 24.22
CA GLY A 379 -9.33 4.04 22.91
C GLY A 379 -8.68 3.27 21.75
N LEU A 380 -7.99 2.16 22.03
CA LEU A 380 -7.47 1.24 21.04
C LEU A 380 -8.58 0.41 20.40
N GLY A 381 -8.27 -0.29 19.30
CA GLY A 381 -9.01 -1.47 18.88
C GLY A 381 -8.06 -2.66 18.76
N VAL A 382 -8.54 -3.86 19.10
CA VAL A 382 -7.82 -5.11 18.81
C VAL A 382 -7.91 -5.45 17.34
N ASP A 383 -6.78 -5.30 16.69
CA ASP A 383 -6.38 -5.97 15.45
C ASP A 383 -5.38 -7.12 15.74
N GLY A 384 -4.76 -7.11 16.93
CA GLY A 384 -3.66 -8.01 17.28
C GLY A 384 -2.30 -7.57 16.74
N ASP A 385 -2.19 -6.38 16.17
CA ASP A 385 -0.96 -5.78 15.68
C ASP A 385 -0.51 -4.66 16.64
N PHE A 386 0.73 -4.71 17.13
CA PHE A 386 1.22 -3.71 18.08
C PHE A 386 1.58 -2.44 17.31
N GLY A 387 0.57 -1.65 16.97
CA GLY A 387 0.71 -0.40 16.23
C GLY A 387 1.09 0.81 17.10
N PRO A 388 1.36 1.98 16.48
CA PRO A 388 1.71 3.22 17.18
C PRO A 388 0.65 3.69 18.20
N ALA A 389 -0.63 3.36 17.97
CA ALA A 389 -1.69 3.63 18.93
C ALA A 389 -1.52 2.80 20.22
N THR A 390 -1.30 1.48 20.07
CA THR A 390 -1.05 0.55 21.18
C THR A 390 0.17 0.99 21.99
N GLU A 391 1.27 1.34 21.30
CA GLU A 391 2.47 1.87 21.95
C GLU A 391 2.20 3.18 22.72
N SER A 392 1.45 4.11 22.13
CA SER A 392 1.07 5.37 22.79
C SER A 392 0.24 5.12 24.06
N ALA A 393 -0.62 4.09 24.05
CA ALA A 393 -1.37 3.66 25.22
C ALA A 393 -0.48 2.98 26.28
N VAL A 394 0.50 2.17 25.88
CA VAL A 394 1.52 1.61 26.79
C VAL A 394 2.28 2.73 27.48
N ARG A 395 2.78 3.72 26.71
CA ARG A 395 3.47 4.91 27.26
C ARG A 395 2.57 5.66 28.25
N LYS A 396 1.31 5.91 27.89
CA LYS A 396 0.32 6.58 28.75
C LYS A 396 0.01 5.78 30.02
N PHE A 397 0.00 4.44 29.95
CA PHE A 397 -0.18 3.55 31.11
C PHE A 397 1.04 3.59 32.04
N GLN A 398 2.24 3.42 31.49
CA GLN A 398 3.49 3.52 32.23
C GLN A 398 3.59 4.86 32.99
N GLN A 399 3.30 5.96 32.30
CA GLN A 399 3.32 7.31 32.83
C GLN A 399 2.22 7.59 33.88
N THR A 400 1.15 6.79 33.93
CA THR A 400 0.12 6.85 35.01
C THR A 400 0.32 5.80 36.11
N LYS A 401 1.33 4.93 35.99
CA LYS A 401 1.84 4.04 37.05
C LYS A 401 3.18 4.48 37.63
N ASP A 402 3.70 5.61 37.18
CA ASP A 402 4.99 6.19 37.60
C ASP A 402 6.18 5.22 37.39
N ILE A 403 6.10 4.44 36.30
CA ILE A 403 7.15 3.54 35.80
C ILE A 403 7.73 4.05 34.49
N GLU A 404 8.89 3.52 34.08
CA GLU A 404 9.62 4.01 32.91
C GLU A 404 8.77 3.93 31.63
N VAL A 405 8.72 5.04 30.89
CA VAL A 405 7.78 5.26 29.78
C VAL A 405 8.37 4.70 28.47
N THR A 406 8.73 3.41 28.47
CA THR A 406 9.46 2.72 27.38
C THR A 406 8.62 2.52 26.13
N GLY A 407 7.28 2.44 26.24
CA GLY A 407 6.35 2.09 25.15
C GLY A 407 6.35 0.62 24.75
N VAL A 408 7.32 -0.14 25.24
CA VAL A 408 7.42 -1.59 25.13
C VAL A 408 6.84 -2.19 26.42
N VAL A 409 6.13 -3.30 26.31
CA VAL A 409 5.64 -4.04 27.47
C VAL A 409 6.68 -5.06 27.88
N ASP A 410 7.65 -4.54 28.61
CA ASP A 410 8.65 -5.23 29.41
C ASP A 410 8.05 -5.83 30.71
N ASP A 411 8.85 -6.59 31.47
CA ASP A 411 8.42 -7.25 32.71
C ASP A 411 7.90 -6.28 33.78
N ALA A 412 8.45 -5.07 33.86
CA ALA A 412 7.99 -4.04 34.79
C ALA A 412 6.58 -3.55 34.41
N THR A 413 6.37 -3.34 33.11
CA THR A 413 5.08 -2.94 32.56
C THR A 413 4.05 -4.06 32.65
N TRP A 414 4.43 -5.31 32.38
CA TRP A 414 3.58 -6.49 32.63
C TRP A 414 3.19 -6.62 34.10
N THR A 415 4.15 -6.45 35.02
CA THR A 415 3.89 -6.52 36.47
C THR A 415 2.95 -5.40 36.92
N ALA A 416 3.07 -4.19 36.37
CA ALA A 416 2.17 -3.07 36.66
C ALA A 416 0.78 -3.20 36.01
N LEU A 417 0.68 -3.82 34.83
CA LEU A 417 -0.59 -4.25 34.23
C LEU A 417 -1.25 -5.37 35.05
N GLY A 418 -0.45 -6.24 35.67
CA GLY A 418 -0.94 -7.36 36.49
C GLY A 418 -1.70 -8.39 35.65
N GLN A 419 -2.81 -8.91 36.17
CA GLN A 419 -3.59 -9.92 35.45
C GLN A 419 -4.21 -9.35 34.16
N LEU A 420 -3.93 -10.02 33.03
CA LEU A 420 -4.31 -9.58 31.69
C LEU A 420 -5.72 -10.01 31.29
N ILE A 421 -6.34 -9.21 30.43
CA ILE A 421 -7.64 -9.45 29.80
C ILE A 421 -7.41 -10.13 28.45
N THR A 422 -7.53 -11.44 28.39
CA THR A 422 -7.10 -12.28 27.25
C THR A 422 -8.22 -12.64 26.25
N LYS A 423 -9.31 -11.88 26.21
CA LYS A 423 -10.45 -12.02 25.28
C LYS A 423 -10.70 -10.67 24.60
N ASP A 424 -11.08 -10.67 23.33
CA ASP A 424 -11.20 -9.51 22.43
C ASP A 424 -11.44 -8.16 23.09
N ASP A 425 -10.80 -7.10 22.56
CA ASP A 425 -11.33 -5.75 22.85
C ASP A 425 -12.80 -5.86 22.49
N PRO A 426 -13.71 -5.31 23.31
CA PRO A 426 -15.10 -5.22 22.92
C PRO A 426 -15.19 -4.28 21.71
N VAL A 427 -14.96 -4.83 20.51
CA VAL A 427 -15.63 -4.50 19.25
C VAL A 427 -17.06 -4.26 19.66
N PRO A 428 -17.53 -3.00 19.78
CA PRO A 428 -18.54 -2.69 20.79
C PRO A 428 -19.77 -3.59 20.61
N PRO A 429 -19.99 -4.57 21.53
CA PRO A 429 -20.52 -5.88 21.18
C PRO A 429 -21.75 -5.75 20.30
N PRO A 430 -21.84 -6.43 19.14
CA PRO A 430 -22.50 -5.96 17.91
C PRO A 430 -23.76 -5.09 18.02
N SER A 431 -24.62 -5.30 19.03
CA SER A 431 -25.68 -4.35 19.41
C SER A 431 -25.24 -2.89 19.62
N ILE A 432 -23.99 -2.59 19.99
CA ILE A 432 -23.49 -1.21 20.13
C ILE A 432 -23.05 -0.64 18.77
N VAL A 433 -22.16 -1.32 18.03
CA VAL A 433 -21.76 -0.89 16.67
C VAL A 433 -22.97 -0.70 15.76
N ASN A 434 -23.96 -1.58 15.85
CA ASN A 434 -25.14 -1.59 14.98
C ASN A 434 -26.26 -0.65 15.47
N THR A 435 -26.05 0.09 16.58
CA THR A 435 -26.94 1.19 17.02
C THR A 435 -26.31 2.58 16.87
N GLU A 436 -25.05 2.70 16.44
CA GLU A 436 -24.39 3.98 16.20
C GLU A 436 -24.85 4.66 14.89
N VAL A 437 -25.47 5.84 14.99
CA VAL A 437 -25.91 6.64 13.84
C VAL A 437 -24.88 7.72 13.50
N LEU A 438 -23.99 7.42 12.56
CA LEU A 438 -22.90 8.31 12.14
C LEU A 438 -23.41 9.53 11.33
N PRO A 439 -23.00 10.77 11.66
CA PRO A 439 -23.52 12.02 11.06
C PRO A 439 -23.11 12.20 9.58
N LYS A 440 -23.92 12.97 8.84
CA LYS A 440 -23.71 13.30 7.43
C LYS A 440 -23.31 14.77 7.23
N SER A 441 -22.46 15.02 6.23
CA SER A 441 -22.15 16.37 5.72
C SER A 441 -23.29 16.87 4.80
N PRO A 442 -23.55 18.19 4.73
CA PRO A 442 -24.62 18.75 3.91
C PRO A 442 -24.40 18.54 2.39
N PRO A 443 -25.45 18.77 1.56
CA PRO A 443 -25.35 18.68 0.09
C PRO A 443 -24.43 19.74 -0.53
N LEU A 444 -24.08 19.55 -1.80
CA LEU A 444 -23.36 20.52 -2.64
C LEU A 444 -24.35 21.25 -3.56
N ASP A 445 -24.32 22.58 -3.61
CA ASP A 445 -24.93 23.35 -4.69
C ASP A 445 -23.91 23.55 -5.83
N LEU A 446 -24.34 23.26 -7.07
CA LEU A 446 -23.55 23.40 -8.29
C LEU A 446 -24.45 23.99 -9.38
N GLN A 447 -23.99 25.08 -10.02
CA GLN A 447 -24.88 25.93 -10.83
C GLN A 447 -24.99 25.57 -12.32
N ALA A 448 -24.19 24.61 -12.82
CA ALA A 448 -24.09 24.27 -14.24
C ALA A 448 -24.44 22.81 -14.55
N ALA A 449 -24.64 22.50 -15.84
CA ALA A 449 -24.85 21.12 -16.31
C ALA A 449 -23.62 20.23 -16.00
N PRO A 450 -23.82 18.95 -15.63
CA PRO A 450 -22.78 18.14 -15.03
C PRO A 450 -21.79 17.62 -16.10
N GLN A 451 -20.53 18.07 -16.01
CA GLN A 451 -19.45 17.31 -16.63
C GLN A 451 -19.17 16.06 -15.79
N VAL A 452 -19.05 14.92 -16.47
CA VAL A 452 -18.95 13.58 -15.90
C VAL A 452 -17.84 12.82 -16.61
N SER A 453 -16.85 12.35 -15.85
CA SER A 453 -15.66 11.65 -16.34
C SER A 453 -15.96 10.23 -16.85
N ALA A 454 -16.99 9.59 -16.29
CA ALA A 454 -17.42 8.24 -16.64
C ALA A 454 -17.62 8.02 -18.14
N LYS A 455 -17.14 6.88 -18.66
CA LYS A 455 -17.35 6.43 -20.04
C LYS A 455 -18.85 6.36 -20.35
N ALA A 456 -19.58 5.59 -19.55
CA ALA A 456 -21.04 5.51 -19.58
C ALA A 456 -21.65 5.87 -18.22
N TRP A 457 -22.84 6.45 -18.23
CA TRP A 457 -23.64 6.69 -17.02
C TRP A 457 -25.13 6.66 -17.32
N ALA A 458 -25.94 6.38 -16.29
CA ALA A 458 -27.40 6.35 -16.35
C ALA A 458 -28.00 6.95 -15.06
N MET A 459 -29.13 7.66 -15.20
CA MET A 459 -29.87 8.28 -14.10
C MET A 459 -31.36 7.95 -14.22
N TYR A 460 -31.90 7.28 -13.21
CA TYR A 460 -33.25 6.74 -13.19
C TYR A 460 -34.06 7.25 -12.00
N ASP A 461 -35.30 7.63 -12.23
CA ASP A 461 -36.23 8.12 -11.22
C ASP A 461 -37.12 6.98 -10.70
N LEU A 462 -36.94 6.60 -9.43
CA LEU A 462 -37.75 5.54 -8.79
C LEU A 462 -39.16 5.99 -8.43
N THR A 463 -39.46 7.29 -8.55
CA THR A 463 -40.77 7.86 -8.20
C THR A 463 -41.67 7.95 -9.42
N LYS A 464 -41.09 8.27 -10.58
CA LYS A 464 -41.77 8.28 -11.89
C LYS A 464 -41.64 6.97 -12.68
N ASP A 465 -40.71 6.10 -12.28
CA ASP A 465 -40.33 4.86 -12.95
C ASP A 465 -39.67 5.05 -14.34
N GLU A 466 -39.04 6.20 -14.58
CA GLU A 466 -38.47 6.61 -15.87
C GLU A 466 -36.94 6.81 -15.85
N MET A 467 -36.28 6.58 -17.00
CA MET A 467 -34.88 6.96 -17.21
C MET A 467 -34.81 8.45 -17.56
N LEU A 468 -34.26 9.28 -16.68
CA LEU A 468 -34.18 10.73 -16.86
C LEU A 468 -33.10 11.12 -17.88
N ALA A 469 -31.93 10.49 -17.79
CA ALA A 469 -30.79 10.81 -18.65
C ALA A 469 -29.72 9.70 -18.63
N GLY A 470 -28.82 9.74 -19.62
CA GLY A 470 -27.64 8.88 -19.66
C GLY A 470 -26.64 9.31 -20.73
N LYS A 471 -25.42 8.78 -20.62
CA LYS A 471 -24.37 8.82 -21.65
C LYS A 471 -23.99 7.38 -21.95
N ALA A 472 -24.09 6.97 -23.22
CA ALA A 472 -23.84 5.59 -23.68
C ALA A 472 -24.46 4.50 -22.76
N PRO A 473 -25.72 4.62 -22.30
CA PRO A 473 -26.24 3.83 -21.19
C PRO A 473 -26.29 2.31 -21.48
N ASP A 474 -26.36 1.93 -22.76
CA ASP A 474 -26.36 0.54 -23.26
C ASP A 474 -24.98 -0.05 -23.57
N GLU A 475 -23.88 0.71 -23.37
CA GLU A 475 -22.51 0.27 -23.65
C GLU A 475 -22.07 -0.86 -22.71
N ARG A 476 -21.55 -1.96 -23.27
CA ARG A 476 -21.06 -3.11 -22.50
C ARG A 476 -19.66 -2.85 -21.96
N LEU A 477 -19.56 -2.50 -20.69
CA LEU A 477 -18.29 -2.20 -20.00
C LEU A 477 -17.98 -3.22 -18.90
N ASP A 478 -16.71 -3.31 -18.51
CA ASP A 478 -16.31 -3.98 -17.27
C ASP A 478 -16.87 -3.22 -16.06
N ILE A 479 -17.63 -3.91 -15.19
CA ILE A 479 -18.34 -3.27 -14.08
C ILE A 479 -17.64 -3.42 -12.71
N ALA A 480 -16.60 -4.26 -12.63
CA ALA A 480 -15.88 -4.58 -11.40
C ALA A 480 -16.83 -5.04 -10.26
N SER A 481 -16.49 -4.79 -8.99
CA SER A 481 -17.28 -5.27 -7.84
C SER A 481 -18.70 -4.68 -7.67
N THR A 482 -19.25 -3.92 -8.63
CA THR A 482 -20.71 -3.72 -8.69
C THR A 482 -21.43 -5.02 -9.07
N THR A 483 -20.73 -5.99 -9.70
CA THR A 483 -21.14 -7.40 -9.86
C THR A 483 -21.73 -8.02 -8.60
N LYS A 484 -21.23 -7.63 -7.41
CA LYS A 484 -21.73 -8.13 -6.12
C LYS A 484 -23.19 -7.78 -5.83
N VAL A 485 -23.77 -6.79 -6.52
CA VAL A 485 -25.22 -6.52 -6.46
C VAL A 485 -26.00 -7.68 -7.07
N MET A 486 -25.51 -8.31 -8.14
CA MET A 486 -26.13 -9.51 -8.72
C MET A 486 -25.96 -10.73 -7.80
N THR A 487 -24.79 -10.90 -7.18
CA THR A 487 -24.58 -11.97 -6.18
C THR A 487 -25.50 -11.81 -4.97
N ALA A 488 -25.66 -10.58 -4.45
CA ALA A 488 -26.60 -10.28 -3.38
C ALA A 488 -28.05 -10.50 -3.83
N TYR A 489 -28.40 -10.09 -5.05
CA TYR A 489 -29.74 -10.27 -5.63
C TYR A 489 -30.13 -11.74 -5.71
N VAL A 490 -29.28 -12.62 -6.27
CA VAL A 490 -29.57 -14.06 -6.38
C VAL A 490 -29.86 -14.70 -5.01
N VAL A 491 -29.04 -14.40 -4.00
CA VAL A 491 -29.22 -14.90 -2.62
C VAL A 491 -30.50 -14.34 -1.99
N LEU A 492 -30.72 -13.02 -2.07
CA LEU A 492 -31.85 -12.35 -1.41
C LEU A 492 -33.19 -12.59 -2.13
N ASN A 493 -33.18 -12.87 -3.43
CA ASN A 493 -34.35 -13.29 -4.19
C ASN A 493 -34.77 -14.72 -3.81
N TRP A 494 -33.82 -15.65 -3.66
CA TRP A 494 -34.09 -16.97 -3.08
C TRP A 494 -34.66 -16.87 -1.66
N ALA A 495 -34.11 -15.96 -0.84
CA ALA A 495 -34.57 -15.71 0.52
C ALA A 495 -35.99 -15.09 0.63
N GLN A 496 -36.64 -14.68 -0.47
CA GLN A 496 -38.04 -14.25 -0.41
C GLN A 496 -39.00 -15.43 -0.20
N SER A 497 -38.70 -16.59 -0.78
CA SER A 497 -39.46 -17.84 -0.61
C SER A 497 -38.90 -18.75 0.49
N HIS A 498 -37.62 -18.58 0.84
CA HIS A 498 -36.90 -19.36 1.83
C HIS A 498 -36.21 -18.44 2.87
N PRO A 499 -36.98 -17.65 3.65
CA PRO A 499 -36.41 -16.66 4.57
C PRO A 499 -35.51 -17.27 5.66
N GLU A 500 -35.70 -18.54 5.99
CA GLU A 500 -34.84 -19.32 6.90
C GLU A 500 -33.41 -19.47 6.38
N CYS A 501 -33.18 -19.39 5.06
CA CYS A 501 -31.83 -19.52 4.50
C CYS A 501 -30.88 -18.39 4.96
N LEU A 502 -31.42 -17.25 5.39
CA LEU A 502 -30.65 -16.10 5.87
C LEU A 502 -29.93 -16.39 7.18
N ASP A 503 -30.45 -17.30 7.99
CA ASP A 503 -29.91 -17.64 9.31
C ASP A 503 -29.11 -18.97 9.30
N GLU A 504 -28.99 -19.61 8.13
CA GLU A 504 -28.10 -20.75 7.91
C GLU A 504 -26.62 -20.37 7.99
N THR A 505 -25.81 -21.30 8.50
CA THR A 505 -24.35 -21.14 8.62
C THR A 505 -23.58 -21.41 7.33
N VAL A 506 -22.95 -20.38 6.78
CA VAL A 506 -21.91 -20.46 5.74
C VAL A 506 -20.57 -20.79 6.40
N THR A 507 -19.85 -21.82 5.92
CA THR A 507 -18.42 -22.02 6.26
C THR A 507 -17.56 -21.44 5.13
N TYR A 508 -16.58 -20.60 5.45
CA TYR A 508 -15.64 -20.11 4.43
C TYR A 508 -14.64 -21.21 4.05
N SER A 509 -14.53 -21.49 2.74
CA SER A 509 -13.56 -22.44 2.20
C SER A 509 -12.18 -21.81 2.04
N THR A 510 -11.16 -22.64 1.79
CA THR A 510 -9.83 -22.17 1.37
C THR A 510 -9.87 -21.41 0.04
N ARG A 511 -10.84 -21.71 -0.84
CA ARG A 511 -11.01 -20.96 -2.11
C ARG A 511 -11.54 -19.56 -1.84
N ALA A 512 -12.54 -19.41 -0.96
CA ALA A 512 -13.02 -18.12 -0.49
C ALA A 512 -11.90 -17.29 0.15
N ASP A 513 -11.26 -17.81 1.20
CA ASP A 513 -10.17 -17.14 1.95
C ASP A 513 -8.93 -16.80 1.09
N LYS A 514 -8.69 -17.51 -0.01
CA LYS A 514 -7.58 -17.21 -0.95
C LYS A 514 -8.03 -16.51 -2.24
N THR A 515 -9.27 -16.02 -2.33
CA THR A 515 -9.72 -15.21 -3.47
C THR A 515 -9.14 -13.80 -3.40
N LEU A 516 -8.35 -13.44 -4.42
CA LEU A 516 -7.61 -12.17 -4.46
C LEU A 516 -8.53 -10.95 -4.59
N GLY A 517 -8.18 -9.86 -3.92
CA GLY A 517 -8.85 -8.55 -3.99
C GLY A 517 -9.35 -8.08 -2.62
N SER A 518 -10.44 -7.30 -2.59
CA SER A 518 -11.10 -6.90 -1.34
C SER A 518 -11.63 -8.11 -0.58
N THR A 519 -11.59 -8.06 0.75
CA THR A 519 -11.92 -9.18 1.64
C THR A 519 -12.76 -8.71 2.84
N SER A 520 -13.62 -9.59 3.33
CA SER A 520 -14.32 -9.48 4.62
C SER A 520 -13.44 -9.87 5.83
N ALA A 521 -12.19 -10.27 5.60
CA ALA A 521 -11.23 -10.77 6.60
C ALA A 521 -11.71 -12.02 7.37
N VAL A 522 -12.52 -12.86 6.71
CA VAL A 522 -12.99 -14.15 7.23
C VAL A 522 -12.14 -15.29 6.68
N ARG A 523 -11.62 -16.12 7.60
CA ARG A 523 -10.58 -17.12 7.35
C ARG A 523 -11.20 -18.49 7.00
N ALA A 524 -10.44 -19.35 6.32
CA ALA A 524 -10.89 -20.70 6.01
C ALA A 524 -11.26 -21.48 7.30
N GLY A 525 -12.48 -22.01 7.35
CA GLY A 525 -13.02 -22.72 8.52
C GLY A 525 -13.70 -21.85 9.59
N GLU A 526 -13.67 -20.51 9.44
CA GLU A 526 -14.58 -19.61 10.15
C GLU A 526 -15.98 -19.65 9.51
N GLN A 527 -16.99 -19.27 10.29
CA GLN A 527 -18.41 -19.37 9.95
C GLN A 527 -19.17 -18.11 10.33
N LEU A 528 -20.20 -17.84 9.53
CA LEU A 528 -21.17 -16.74 9.64
C LEU A 528 -22.55 -17.26 9.25
N SER A 529 -23.63 -16.53 9.57
CA SER A 529 -24.89 -16.75 8.85
C SER A 529 -24.82 -16.17 7.43
N VAL A 530 -25.72 -16.59 6.55
CA VAL A 530 -25.89 -15.97 5.21
C VAL A 530 -26.14 -14.46 5.32
N ARG A 531 -26.97 -14.03 6.28
CA ARG A 531 -27.29 -12.63 6.59
C ARG A 531 -26.02 -11.81 6.90
N GLU A 532 -25.13 -12.33 7.74
CA GLU A 532 -23.86 -11.67 8.06
C GLU A 532 -22.88 -11.72 6.88
N THR A 533 -22.85 -12.83 6.14
CA THR A 533 -22.03 -12.97 4.93
C THR A 533 -22.40 -11.94 3.86
N LEU A 534 -23.68 -11.52 3.78
CA LEU A 534 -24.13 -10.45 2.89
C LEU A 534 -23.68 -9.05 3.32
N TYR A 535 -23.46 -8.79 4.62
CA TYR A 535 -22.79 -7.56 5.08
C TYR A 535 -21.31 -7.58 4.68
N GLY A 536 -20.61 -8.71 4.88
CA GLY A 536 -19.22 -8.91 4.43
C GLY A 536 -19.04 -8.82 2.90
N LEU A 537 -20.05 -9.21 2.13
CA LEU A 537 -20.11 -9.04 0.68
C LEU A 537 -20.18 -7.55 0.27
N LEU A 538 -21.09 -6.78 0.88
CA LEU A 538 -21.48 -5.48 0.36
C LEU A 538 -20.71 -4.29 0.96
N LEU A 539 -20.43 -4.30 2.28
CA LEU A 539 -19.76 -3.18 2.96
C LEU A 539 -18.26 -3.08 2.59
N PRO A 540 -17.40 -4.06 2.97
CA PRO A 540 -15.97 -4.02 2.67
C PRO A 540 -15.68 -4.51 1.24
N SER A 541 -16.71 -4.91 0.49
CA SER A 541 -16.62 -5.46 -0.87
C SER A 541 -15.97 -6.85 -0.95
N GLY A 542 -16.14 -7.72 0.04
CA GLY A 542 -15.44 -9.01 0.18
C GLY A 542 -15.65 -9.98 -1.00
N ASN A 543 -14.55 -10.37 -1.65
CA ASN A 543 -14.51 -11.39 -2.70
C ASN A 543 -14.61 -12.81 -2.11
N ASP A 544 -13.98 -13.01 -0.95
CA ASP A 544 -14.15 -14.15 -0.06
C ASP A 544 -15.64 -14.43 0.24
N ALA A 545 -16.38 -13.40 0.66
CA ALA A 545 -17.82 -13.50 0.92
C ALA A 545 -18.64 -13.84 -0.35
N SER A 546 -18.24 -13.35 -1.54
CA SER A 546 -18.94 -13.66 -2.79
C SER A 546 -18.68 -15.08 -3.30
N VAL A 547 -17.52 -15.67 -2.97
CA VAL A 547 -17.22 -17.08 -3.26
C VAL A 547 -17.92 -17.98 -2.24
N ALA A 548 -17.85 -17.66 -0.95
CA ALA A 548 -18.51 -18.43 0.11
C ALA A 548 -20.04 -18.52 -0.08
N LEU A 549 -20.70 -17.43 -0.45
CA LEU A 549 -22.14 -17.45 -0.80
C LEU A 549 -22.43 -18.30 -2.03
N ALA A 550 -21.57 -18.27 -3.05
CA ALA A 550 -21.77 -19.02 -4.28
C ALA A 550 -21.55 -20.52 -4.09
N GLU A 551 -20.56 -20.91 -3.28
CA GLU A 551 -20.38 -22.28 -2.80
C GLU A 551 -21.59 -22.78 -2.00
N HIS A 552 -22.13 -21.94 -1.11
CA HIS A 552 -23.26 -22.29 -0.25
C HIS A 552 -24.61 -22.37 -0.98
N PHE A 553 -24.87 -21.50 -1.95
CA PHE A 553 -26.14 -21.46 -2.68
C PHE A 553 -26.14 -22.24 -4.00
N GLY A 554 -24.99 -22.58 -4.56
CA GLY A 554 -24.85 -23.18 -5.88
C GLY A 554 -25.77 -24.36 -6.17
N GLN A 555 -25.82 -25.35 -5.26
CA GLN A 555 -26.75 -26.49 -5.37
C GLN A 555 -28.20 -26.03 -5.53
N ARG A 556 -28.67 -25.14 -4.64
CA ARG A 556 -30.06 -24.67 -4.60
C ARG A 556 -30.47 -23.95 -5.88
N VAL A 557 -29.61 -23.05 -6.37
CA VAL A 557 -29.89 -22.23 -7.56
C VAL A 557 -29.61 -22.95 -8.88
N SER A 558 -29.06 -24.17 -8.83
CA SER A 558 -28.85 -25.03 -10.02
C SER A 558 -30.13 -25.70 -10.50
N GLY A 559 -31.02 -26.10 -9.58
CA GLY A 559 -32.13 -27.01 -9.87
C GLY A 559 -31.73 -28.48 -10.08
N SER A 560 -30.46 -28.85 -9.82
CA SER A 560 -29.94 -30.21 -9.94
C SER A 560 -30.31 -31.09 -8.74
N GLU A 561 -30.70 -32.33 -9.00
CA GLU A 561 -30.83 -33.39 -8.00
C GLU A 561 -29.47 -34.03 -7.65
N ASP A 562 -28.49 -34.00 -8.56
CA ASP A 562 -27.13 -34.49 -8.32
C ASP A 562 -26.37 -33.57 -7.36
N ILE A 563 -25.65 -34.16 -6.39
CA ILE A 563 -24.84 -33.45 -5.40
C ILE A 563 -23.59 -32.86 -6.06
N LEU A 564 -23.53 -31.54 -6.16
CA LEU A 564 -22.44 -30.79 -6.78
C LEU A 564 -21.22 -30.70 -5.86
N THR A 565 -20.02 -30.73 -6.43
CA THR A 565 -18.80 -30.26 -5.74
C THR A 565 -18.83 -28.74 -5.56
N ALA A 566 -17.95 -28.19 -4.71
CA ALA A 566 -17.86 -26.75 -4.51
C ALA A 566 -17.55 -25.96 -5.81
N GLU A 567 -16.81 -26.56 -6.75
CA GLU A 567 -16.47 -25.92 -8.03
C GLU A 567 -17.70 -25.87 -8.96
N GLU A 568 -18.44 -26.97 -9.05
CA GLU A 568 -19.70 -27.05 -9.81
C GLU A 568 -20.81 -26.19 -9.19
N ALA A 569 -20.91 -26.15 -7.86
CA ALA A 569 -21.84 -25.27 -7.14
C ALA A 569 -21.56 -23.79 -7.45
N TYR A 570 -20.29 -23.35 -7.36
CA TYR A 570 -19.90 -22.00 -7.74
C TYR A 570 -20.22 -21.70 -9.21
N THR A 571 -19.98 -22.65 -10.11
CA THR A 571 -20.30 -22.53 -11.54
C THR A 571 -21.80 -22.36 -11.75
N ALA A 572 -22.63 -23.22 -11.14
CA ALA A 572 -24.09 -23.15 -11.21
C ALA A 572 -24.66 -21.85 -10.58
N PHE A 573 -23.97 -21.26 -9.60
CA PHE A 573 -24.31 -19.94 -9.08
C PHE A 573 -24.00 -18.82 -10.09
N VAL A 574 -22.86 -18.87 -10.79
CA VAL A 574 -22.55 -17.94 -11.88
C VAL A 574 -23.57 -18.09 -13.02
N GLU A 575 -24.02 -19.30 -13.35
CA GLU A 575 -25.15 -19.48 -14.27
C GLU A 575 -26.44 -18.85 -13.74
N ALA A 576 -26.74 -18.99 -12.45
CA ALA A 576 -27.93 -18.39 -11.83
C ALA A 576 -27.90 -16.85 -11.88
N MET A 577 -26.74 -16.22 -11.74
CA MET A 577 -26.56 -14.78 -11.99
C MET A 577 -26.91 -14.41 -13.45
N ASN A 578 -26.59 -15.28 -14.42
CA ASN A 578 -26.97 -15.08 -15.82
C ASN A 578 -28.45 -15.44 -16.12
N ARG A 579 -29.07 -16.36 -15.37
CA ARG A 579 -30.52 -16.62 -15.41
C ARG A 579 -31.28 -15.38 -14.91
N ALA A 580 -30.95 -14.90 -13.72
CA ALA A 580 -31.49 -13.67 -13.13
C ALA A 580 -31.32 -12.44 -14.06
N ALA A 581 -30.18 -12.30 -14.73
CA ALA A 581 -29.97 -11.24 -15.72
C ALA A 581 -31.00 -11.28 -16.87
N ARG A 582 -31.27 -12.47 -17.42
CA ARG A 582 -32.26 -12.64 -18.50
C ARG A 582 -33.69 -12.43 -18.00
N GLU A 583 -34.01 -12.94 -16.82
CA GLU A 583 -35.33 -12.78 -16.17
C GLU A 583 -35.66 -11.31 -15.86
N LEU A 584 -34.65 -10.52 -15.50
CA LEU A 584 -34.75 -9.07 -15.33
C LEU A 584 -34.73 -8.27 -16.65
N GLY A 585 -34.46 -8.90 -17.79
CA GLY A 585 -34.34 -8.21 -19.09
C GLY A 585 -33.03 -7.43 -19.29
N MET A 586 -31.96 -7.77 -18.55
CA MET A 586 -30.62 -7.19 -18.65
C MET A 586 -29.89 -7.68 -19.91
N ASN A 587 -30.35 -7.22 -21.07
CA ASN A 587 -29.96 -7.72 -22.39
C ASN A 587 -28.55 -7.32 -22.87
N LYS A 588 -27.77 -6.61 -22.04
CA LYS A 588 -26.37 -6.24 -22.29
C LYS A 588 -25.40 -6.89 -21.28
N SER A 589 -25.91 -7.74 -20.37
CA SER A 589 -25.18 -8.26 -19.22
C SER A 589 -24.76 -9.72 -19.32
N SER A 590 -23.59 -10.00 -18.73
CA SER A 590 -23.00 -11.34 -18.67
C SER A 590 -22.00 -11.44 -17.50
N PHE A 591 -22.13 -12.53 -16.75
CA PHE A 591 -21.39 -12.75 -15.50
C PHE A 591 -20.48 -13.98 -15.64
N GLU A 592 -19.16 -13.80 -15.55
CA GLU A 592 -18.20 -14.92 -15.51
C GLU A 592 -17.75 -15.26 -14.07
N ASN A 593 -17.98 -14.38 -13.09
CA ASN A 593 -17.59 -14.59 -11.69
C ASN A 593 -18.46 -13.75 -10.73
N THR A 594 -18.39 -14.04 -9.42
CA THR A 594 -19.26 -13.44 -8.40
C THR A 594 -18.68 -12.19 -7.73
N HIS A 595 -17.36 -12.00 -7.79
CA HIS A 595 -16.67 -10.89 -7.12
C HIS A 595 -16.53 -9.64 -8.01
N GLY A 596 -16.57 -9.78 -9.34
CA GLY A 596 -16.26 -8.71 -10.28
C GLY A 596 -14.77 -8.51 -10.52
N LEU A 597 -14.01 -9.60 -10.70
CA LEU A 597 -12.66 -9.52 -11.27
C LEU A 597 -12.75 -9.56 -12.80
N THR A 598 -11.84 -8.87 -13.49
CA THR A 598 -11.84 -8.76 -14.95
C THR A 598 -11.79 -10.12 -15.63
N ALA A 599 -12.73 -10.36 -16.55
CA ALA A 599 -12.73 -11.52 -17.44
C ALA A 599 -13.33 -11.12 -18.81
N SER A 600 -13.21 -11.99 -19.82
CA SER A 600 -13.35 -11.67 -21.25
C SER A 600 -14.66 -10.97 -21.63
N ASP A 601 -15.78 -11.61 -21.36
CA ASP A 601 -17.14 -11.15 -21.60
C ASP A 601 -17.85 -10.85 -20.27
N HIS A 602 -17.11 -10.57 -19.18
CA HIS A 602 -17.71 -10.13 -17.91
C HIS A 602 -18.12 -8.65 -17.98
N LYS A 603 -19.15 -8.36 -18.77
CA LYS A 603 -19.61 -7.00 -19.11
C LYS A 603 -21.07 -6.77 -18.72
N CYS A 604 -21.43 -5.52 -18.53
CA CYS A 604 -22.78 -5.07 -18.25
C CYS A 604 -22.90 -3.58 -18.63
N SER A 605 -24.12 -3.08 -18.83
CA SER A 605 -24.39 -1.69 -19.21
C SER A 605 -24.85 -0.84 -18.02
N ALA A 606 -24.82 0.48 -18.15
CA ALA A 606 -25.32 1.38 -17.10
C ALA A 606 -26.85 1.26 -16.94
N ALA A 607 -27.58 1.02 -18.04
CA ALA A 607 -29.01 0.73 -18.04
C ALA A 607 -29.34 -0.61 -17.35
N ASP A 608 -28.58 -1.67 -17.64
CA ASP A 608 -28.78 -2.98 -17.00
C ASP A 608 -28.47 -2.91 -15.50
N LEU A 609 -27.46 -2.14 -15.08
CA LEU A 609 -27.20 -1.89 -13.66
C LEU A 609 -28.30 -1.06 -12.98
N VAL A 610 -29.02 -0.19 -13.69
CA VAL A 610 -30.24 0.47 -13.19
C VAL A 610 -31.35 -0.56 -12.96
N ILE A 611 -31.58 -1.47 -13.91
CA ILE A 611 -32.58 -2.55 -13.80
C ILE A 611 -32.25 -3.43 -12.58
N LEU A 612 -31.01 -3.90 -12.46
CA LEU A 612 -30.54 -4.69 -11.33
C LEU A 612 -30.64 -3.94 -10.00
N ALA A 613 -30.27 -2.66 -9.97
CA ALA A 613 -30.37 -1.82 -8.78
C ALA A 613 -31.83 -1.63 -8.34
N LYS A 614 -32.75 -1.39 -9.27
CA LYS A 614 -34.20 -1.29 -9.01
C LYS A 614 -34.75 -2.59 -8.42
N ALA A 615 -34.42 -3.73 -9.02
CA ALA A 615 -34.83 -5.05 -8.55
C ALA A 615 -34.28 -5.35 -7.15
N ALA A 616 -32.98 -5.15 -6.93
CA ALA A 616 -32.35 -5.36 -5.62
C ALA A 616 -32.88 -4.40 -4.54
N LEU A 617 -33.22 -3.15 -4.87
CA LEU A 617 -33.83 -2.20 -3.95
C LEU A 617 -35.26 -2.58 -3.51
N GLY A 618 -35.93 -3.47 -4.25
CA GLY A 618 -37.19 -4.10 -3.84
C GLY A 618 -37.02 -5.18 -2.76
N LEU A 619 -35.80 -5.63 -2.49
CA LEU A 619 -35.48 -6.61 -1.45
C LEU A 619 -35.16 -5.86 -0.13
N PRO A 620 -36.00 -5.92 0.93
CA PRO A 620 -35.86 -5.02 2.08
C PRO A 620 -34.50 -5.11 2.79
N LEU A 621 -33.97 -6.32 2.94
CA LEU A 621 -32.66 -6.55 3.56
C LEU A 621 -31.51 -5.97 2.73
N PHE A 622 -31.62 -5.95 1.39
CA PHE A 622 -30.62 -5.30 0.54
C PHE A 622 -30.60 -3.78 0.80
N ARG A 623 -31.77 -3.13 0.80
CA ARG A 623 -31.90 -1.69 1.10
C ARG A 623 -31.33 -1.34 2.49
N THR A 624 -31.50 -2.20 3.49
CA THR A 624 -30.84 -2.04 4.80
C THR A 624 -29.32 -2.13 4.67
N ILE A 625 -28.77 -3.25 4.16
CA ILE A 625 -27.32 -3.51 4.14
C ILE A 625 -26.56 -2.39 3.41
N ILE A 626 -27.06 -1.93 2.25
CA ILE A 626 -26.37 -0.89 1.48
C ILE A 626 -26.35 0.49 2.17
N GLN A 627 -27.30 0.77 3.06
CA GLN A 627 -27.39 2.03 3.81
C GLN A 627 -26.51 2.00 5.08
N THR A 628 -26.23 0.82 5.61
CA THR A 628 -25.38 0.60 6.77
C THR A 628 -23.94 1.08 6.49
N ARG A 629 -23.46 2.03 7.29
CA ARG A 629 -22.10 2.61 7.19
C ARG A 629 -21.03 1.73 7.84
N GLN A 630 -21.39 1.03 8.90
CA GLN A 630 -20.55 0.05 9.58
C GLN A 630 -21.44 -1.02 10.18
N HIS A 631 -20.95 -2.26 10.25
CA HIS A 631 -21.69 -3.39 10.81
C HIS A 631 -20.73 -4.30 11.59
N GLY A 632 -21.09 -4.62 12.83
CA GLY A 632 -20.38 -5.55 13.70
C GLY A 632 -21.05 -6.93 13.71
N CYS A 633 -20.27 -8.01 13.74
CA CYS A 633 -20.76 -9.37 13.89
C CYS A 633 -19.74 -10.30 14.56
N THR A 634 -20.21 -11.46 15.04
CA THR A 634 -19.38 -12.49 15.71
C THR A 634 -19.11 -13.65 14.75
N LEU A 635 -17.83 -13.93 14.50
CA LEU A 635 -17.34 -15.10 13.78
C LEU A 635 -17.19 -16.30 14.72
N VAL A 636 -17.45 -17.52 14.21
CA VAL A 636 -17.23 -18.76 14.95
C VAL A 636 -16.45 -19.78 14.11
N SER A 637 -15.36 -20.32 14.65
CA SER A 637 -14.59 -21.40 14.01
C SER A 637 -15.20 -22.79 14.24
N LYS A 638 -14.91 -23.75 13.35
CA LYS A 638 -15.26 -25.17 13.59
C LYS A 638 -14.55 -25.78 14.82
N GLN A 639 -13.52 -25.11 15.33
CA GLN A 639 -12.76 -25.49 16.53
C GLN A 639 -13.27 -24.81 17.81
N GLY A 640 -14.33 -24.01 17.74
CA GLY A 640 -15.01 -23.44 18.91
C GLY A 640 -14.43 -22.13 19.47
N TYR A 641 -13.38 -21.56 18.87
CA TYR A 641 -13.05 -20.15 19.11
C TYR A 641 -14.02 -19.24 18.35
N SER A 642 -14.36 -18.10 18.93
CA SER A 642 -15.12 -17.02 18.31
C SER A 642 -14.36 -15.69 18.45
N ARG A 643 -14.57 -14.78 17.51
CA ARG A 643 -14.03 -13.40 17.54
C ARG A 643 -15.02 -12.44 16.90
N ASP A 644 -15.03 -11.19 17.33
CA ASP A 644 -15.87 -10.16 16.69
C ASP A 644 -15.12 -9.45 15.55
N VAL A 645 -15.86 -8.93 14.57
CA VAL A 645 -15.34 -8.10 13.47
C VAL A 645 -16.27 -6.93 13.19
N VAL A 646 -15.71 -5.82 12.70
CA VAL A 646 -16.48 -4.67 12.16
C VAL A 646 -16.11 -4.45 10.70
N TRP A 647 -17.11 -4.49 9.83
CA TRP A 647 -16.96 -4.05 8.44
C TRP A 647 -17.41 -2.60 8.30
N LYS A 648 -16.72 -1.84 7.43
CA LYS A 648 -17.06 -0.45 7.10
C LYS A 648 -17.39 -0.34 5.62
N ASN A 649 -18.38 0.47 5.28
CA ASN A 649 -18.89 0.58 3.93
C ASN A 649 -17.93 1.37 3.03
N THR A 650 -17.51 0.76 1.92
CA THR A 650 -16.59 1.38 0.94
C THR A 650 -17.18 2.58 0.20
N ASN A 651 -18.51 2.76 0.19
CA ASN A 651 -19.14 3.90 -0.47
C ASN A 651 -19.08 5.18 0.39
N ARG A 652 -18.10 6.04 0.09
CA ARG A 652 -17.86 7.31 0.80
C ARG A 652 -19.06 8.27 0.78
N LEU A 653 -19.98 8.17 -0.19
CA LEU A 653 -21.15 9.06 -0.28
C LEU A 653 -22.17 8.84 0.85
N LEU A 654 -22.14 7.71 1.57
CA LEU A 654 -22.98 7.51 2.76
C LEU A 654 -22.70 8.52 3.88
N GLY A 655 -21.53 9.16 3.88
CA GLY A 655 -21.19 10.28 4.76
C GLY A 655 -21.75 11.63 4.29
N GLN A 656 -22.45 11.70 3.16
CA GLN A 656 -23.06 12.93 2.63
C GLN A 656 -24.60 12.82 2.62
N GLU A 657 -25.26 13.93 2.94
CA GLU A 657 -26.69 14.10 2.79
C GLU A 657 -27.11 13.97 1.31
N GLY A 658 -28.35 13.55 1.09
CA GLY A 658 -28.86 13.18 -0.22
C GLY A 658 -28.47 11.77 -0.70
N PHE A 659 -27.51 11.08 -0.07
CA PHE A 659 -27.04 9.75 -0.50
C PHE A 659 -27.35 8.61 0.48
N TYR A 660 -27.66 7.43 -0.08
CA TYR A 660 -28.26 6.28 0.62
C TYR A 660 -27.68 4.93 0.14
N GLY A 661 -26.39 4.90 -0.20
CA GLY A 661 -25.66 3.64 -0.41
C GLY A 661 -25.60 3.18 -1.86
N MET A 662 -25.91 1.90 -2.10
CA MET A 662 -25.49 1.06 -3.24
C MET A 662 -23.98 0.74 -3.22
N LYS A 663 -23.32 0.50 -4.37
CA LYS A 663 -22.07 -0.29 -4.44
C LYS A 663 -20.99 0.31 -5.35
N THR A 664 -19.76 0.30 -4.84
CA THR A 664 -18.49 0.63 -5.50
C THR A 664 -17.89 -0.55 -6.30
N GLY A 665 -17.07 -0.28 -7.31
CA GLY A 665 -16.21 -1.30 -7.95
C GLY A 665 -15.02 -0.70 -8.69
N THR A 666 -13.86 -1.36 -8.66
CA THR A 666 -12.68 -0.96 -9.47
C THR A 666 -11.87 -2.18 -9.90
N THR A 667 -11.46 -2.20 -11.16
CA THR A 667 -10.35 -2.99 -11.71
C THR A 667 -9.63 -2.16 -12.77
N SER A 668 -8.43 -2.55 -13.17
CA SER A 668 -7.65 -1.83 -14.20
C SER A 668 -8.34 -1.76 -15.57
N ALA A 669 -9.29 -2.67 -15.86
CA ALA A 669 -10.10 -2.64 -17.08
C ALA A 669 -11.37 -1.77 -16.92
N ALA A 670 -12.04 -1.89 -15.77
CA ALA A 670 -13.26 -1.14 -15.45
C ALA A 670 -13.02 0.34 -15.16
N GLY A 671 -11.83 0.72 -14.69
CA GLY A 671 -11.60 2.03 -14.08
C GLY A 671 -12.36 2.15 -12.75
N ALA A 672 -12.94 3.32 -12.47
CA ALA A 672 -13.75 3.52 -11.28
C ALA A 672 -15.25 3.50 -11.57
N CYS A 673 -15.94 2.48 -11.03
CA CYS A 673 -17.37 2.28 -11.15
C CYS A 673 -18.08 2.55 -9.81
N LEU A 674 -19.30 3.06 -9.88
CA LEU A 674 -20.18 3.29 -8.73
C LEU A 674 -21.64 3.20 -9.19
N ILE A 675 -22.44 2.46 -8.42
CA ILE A 675 -23.88 2.66 -8.35
C ILE A 675 -24.14 3.41 -7.05
N SER A 676 -24.96 4.46 -7.07
CA SER A 676 -25.43 5.16 -5.88
C SER A 676 -26.94 5.30 -5.86
N LEU A 677 -27.55 5.08 -4.68
CA LEU A 677 -28.92 5.52 -4.41
C LEU A 677 -28.85 6.93 -3.82
N SER A 678 -29.67 7.83 -4.34
CA SER A 678 -29.78 9.20 -3.84
C SER A 678 -31.24 9.64 -3.71
N LYS A 679 -31.48 10.70 -2.93
CA LYS A 679 -32.81 11.26 -2.69
C LYS A 679 -32.71 12.78 -2.55
N ILE A 680 -33.56 13.52 -3.27
CA ILE A 680 -33.67 14.98 -3.22
C ILE A 680 -35.16 15.32 -3.25
N ASP A 681 -35.61 16.25 -2.40
CA ASP A 681 -37.01 16.73 -2.34
C ASP A 681 -38.07 15.61 -2.32
N GLY A 682 -37.73 14.50 -1.66
CA GLY A 682 -38.56 13.29 -1.54
C GLY A 682 -38.40 12.27 -2.67
N ILE A 683 -37.86 12.67 -3.82
CA ILE A 683 -37.69 11.83 -5.02
C ILE A 683 -36.45 10.95 -4.89
N GLU A 684 -36.61 9.62 -4.95
CA GLU A 684 -35.49 8.67 -4.95
C GLU A 684 -35.00 8.39 -6.37
N ARG A 685 -33.67 8.34 -6.56
CA ARG A 685 -33.02 8.19 -7.87
C ARG A 685 -31.80 7.28 -7.81
N ILE A 686 -31.66 6.39 -8.80
CA ILE A 686 -30.48 5.55 -9.01
C ILE A 686 -29.54 6.28 -9.96
N LEU A 687 -28.28 6.45 -9.57
CA LEU A 687 -27.20 6.97 -10.41
C LEU A 687 -26.17 5.86 -10.63
N VAL A 688 -25.86 5.55 -11.89
CA VAL A 688 -24.81 4.59 -12.27
C VAL A 688 -23.73 5.32 -13.06
N THR A 689 -22.47 5.21 -12.64
CA THR A 689 -21.29 5.74 -13.35
C THR A 689 -20.28 4.62 -13.58
N LEU A 690 -19.92 4.35 -14.84
CA LEU A 690 -18.99 3.30 -15.25
C LEU A 690 -17.76 3.88 -15.94
N GLY A 691 -16.56 3.42 -15.55
CA GLY A 691 -15.31 3.90 -16.14
C GLY A 691 -15.01 5.36 -15.87
N SER A 692 -15.29 5.86 -14.67
CA SER A 692 -14.79 7.15 -14.19
C SER A 692 -13.26 7.10 -14.13
N THR A 693 -12.59 8.22 -14.40
CA THR A 693 -11.14 8.25 -14.71
C THR A 693 -10.24 7.78 -13.57
N ASN A 694 -10.65 8.01 -12.32
CA ASN A 694 -9.96 7.51 -11.13
C ASN A 694 -10.93 7.26 -9.96
N SER A 695 -10.40 6.71 -8.86
CA SER A 695 -11.19 6.30 -7.69
C SER A 695 -12.01 7.41 -7.04
N ASP A 696 -11.60 8.68 -7.14
CA ASP A 696 -12.30 9.82 -6.55
C ASP A 696 -13.25 10.47 -7.58
N ALA A 697 -12.91 10.40 -8.87
CA ALA A 697 -13.74 10.90 -9.97
C ALA A 697 -15.16 10.33 -9.94
N ARG A 698 -15.35 9.04 -9.63
CA ARG A 698 -16.70 8.42 -9.50
C ARG A 698 -17.61 9.14 -8.50
N TYR A 699 -17.02 9.69 -7.43
CA TYR A 699 -17.73 10.41 -6.38
C TYR A 699 -17.98 11.87 -6.76
N ILE A 700 -17.12 12.46 -7.59
CA ILE A 700 -17.37 13.78 -8.21
C ILE A 700 -18.52 13.63 -9.22
N ASP A 701 -18.41 12.68 -10.15
CA ASP A 701 -19.40 12.35 -11.18
C ASP A 701 -20.80 12.11 -10.59
N SER A 702 -20.92 11.24 -9.57
CA SER A 702 -22.20 10.97 -8.93
C SER A 702 -22.77 12.18 -8.18
N ARG A 703 -21.93 13.07 -7.62
CA ARG A 703 -22.38 14.31 -6.95
C ARG A 703 -22.78 15.39 -7.95
N ASN A 704 -22.10 15.48 -9.09
CA ASN A 704 -22.47 16.36 -10.19
C ASN A 704 -23.84 15.95 -10.77
N LEU A 705 -24.04 14.66 -11.02
CA LEU A 705 -25.34 14.12 -11.48
C LEU A 705 -26.46 14.36 -10.45
N HIS A 706 -26.19 14.12 -9.16
CA HIS A 706 -27.13 14.39 -8.07
C HIS A 706 -27.53 15.88 -8.00
N ALA A 707 -26.57 16.81 -7.95
CA ALA A 707 -26.84 18.25 -7.89
C ALA A 707 -27.59 18.76 -9.14
N TRP A 708 -27.36 18.17 -10.31
CA TRP A 708 -28.13 18.45 -11.52
C TRP A 708 -29.55 17.89 -11.47
N ALA A 709 -29.74 16.69 -10.91
CA ALA A 709 -31.06 16.08 -10.75
C ALA A 709 -32.01 16.89 -9.86
N ALA A 710 -31.48 17.70 -8.92
CA ALA A 710 -32.27 18.65 -8.13
C ALA A 710 -32.99 19.73 -8.98
N ARG A 711 -32.69 19.80 -10.28
CA ARG A 711 -33.16 20.82 -11.22
C ARG A 711 -33.95 20.22 -12.40
N GLN A 712 -34.41 18.96 -12.29
CA GLN A 712 -35.13 18.17 -13.30
C GLN A 712 -36.31 17.39 -12.67
#